data_AF-A0A1Y5IHY3-F1
#
_entry.id   AF-A0A1Y5IHY3-F1
#
_cell.length_a   1.000
_cell.length_b   1.000
_cell.length_c   1.000
_cell.angle_alpha   90.00
_cell.angle_beta   90.00
_cell.angle_gamma   90.00
#
_symmetry.space_group_name_H-M   'P 1'
#
loop_
_entity.id
_entity.type
_entity.pdbx_description
1 polymer ?
#
loop_
_entity_poly.entity_id
_entity_poly.type
_entity_poly.pdbx_seq_one_letter_code
_entity_poly.pdbx_strand_id
1 'polypeptide(L)'
;MGVCVRAATIDDLWAMQRCNLMCLPENYQMKYYLYHALSWPSLLQVADVDGAVVGYVLAKLDEESTTEIKGHITSLSVLRTHRKLGLAATLMRAAHRALTECYGARDVSLHVRVSNEAAIHLYRDVLAYEEVGVEEKYYADGENAYNMRLTFDYGGEDATRGLARDAAKLAVRATEATTSAPARRPHSSPVPSARDMSAFEDLGLCPELIVAADVAGFTLPTPIQSEAIPLCLTGGDVLASAETGSGKTFAFGAPVLQLTRETMMVERERERGGTWTRGTTTTSEAVETLGTRARLSANARSATCATDYASGRTQSRSMTSWGGVRGRYGIDPRREGETVGKVMFEAEVTDDGLARFGFSSRFGALDGLGADAHSYGYGGTGKKSHNKSFEDYGEKFKKGDVVGCLLDIEGGVVSFTKNGKSLGDAFRLSEQSAKSDGLFPAVCLKNAECVVRFVEEDFKHAPPEGYVGFGSLNSRDAVDGDDPASAEARSKSGVRIPRALILEPARELAEQTHEFFVNFASEFRDPAIVPGLFIGGVKEGPQHALLREGVDIVTGTPIRVLELVQNGKLDLSAIRYFVLDEADRLLDTGNQATILKLFERMPKLAASATERLQVMLFSATLHSPEIRELAGFLTVNATWVDLKGKDAVPETVHHALVLVDPTTQDVDALEPKVLTDRAHSLASTLDGDDALSESIKRLKPHILRGIIDAHEMDQCMIFCRTNFDCDNLEKFLNESGGGKRFRGADVGGVEGKYSCCVLGGARNMDERRRNLQAFKNGDVRFLICTDVAARGIDIKNLPYVINMTLPDKSEDYIHRIGRVGRADTMGLAISIVAAKNERVWYCTKKGYKPWFDPKPDDVKLMSEGGHTIWYNEPKLLKDIEKRLGSTVAPLGPNYALPDSFGVQDKDAYGKARDEKPNEETNEHLLAYAPHVRALAALETKVQSSFWELKRKFAACESME
;
A
#
# COMPACT_ATOMS: atom_id res chain seq x y z
N MET A 1 -4.77 -54.12 -11.50
CA MET A 1 -4.97 -52.65 -11.49
C MET A 1 -4.66 -52.17 -12.88
N GLY A 2 -5.69 -51.78 -13.64
CA GLY A 2 -5.48 -51.19 -14.96
C GLY A 2 -5.04 -49.75 -14.76
N VAL A 3 -3.81 -49.41 -15.14
CA VAL A 3 -3.35 -48.02 -15.15
C VAL A 3 -3.64 -47.45 -16.54
N CYS A 4 -4.39 -46.36 -16.60
CA CYS A 4 -4.66 -45.62 -17.82
C CYS A 4 -4.04 -44.22 -17.73
N VAL A 5 -3.09 -43.90 -18.62
CA VAL A 5 -2.62 -42.52 -18.79
C VAL A 5 -3.38 -41.90 -19.95
N ARG A 6 -4.01 -40.75 -19.68
CA ARG A 6 -4.86 -40.03 -20.65
C ARG A 6 -4.75 -38.52 -20.44
N ALA A 7 -5.16 -37.76 -21.47
CA ALA A 7 -5.33 -36.33 -21.34
C ALA A 7 -6.35 -36.02 -20.22
N ALA A 8 -6.06 -35.00 -19.43
CA ALA A 8 -6.97 -34.57 -18.38
C ALA A 8 -8.18 -33.85 -18.97
N THR A 9 -9.30 -34.02 -18.31
CA THR A 9 -10.55 -33.32 -18.55
C THR A 9 -10.79 -32.32 -17.42
N ILE A 10 -11.73 -31.39 -17.62
CA ILE A 10 -12.12 -30.43 -16.57
C ILE A 10 -12.60 -31.15 -15.30
N ASP A 11 -13.22 -32.32 -15.45
CA ASP A 11 -13.70 -33.13 -14.33
C ASP A 11 -12.55 -33.72 -13.48
N ASP A 12 -11.34 -33.83 -14.05
CA ASP A 12 -10.16 -34.37 -13.35
C ASP A 12 -9.47 -33.34 -12.44
N LEU A 13 -9.75 -32.04 -12.58
CA LEU A 13 -9.06 -30.96 -11.86
C LEU A 13 -9.14 -31.15 -10.34
N TRP A 14 -10.30 -31.56 -9.84
CA TRP A 14 -10.52 -31.89 -8.42
C TRP A 14 -9.66 -33.08 -7.95
N ALA A 15 -9.62 -34.13 -8.76
CA ALA A 15 -8.84 -35.33 -8.44
C ALA A 15 -7.32 -35.05 -8.52
N MET A 16 -6.89 -34.16 -9.41
CA MET A 16 -5.52 -33.66 -9.49
C MET A 16 -5.13 -32.81 -8.28
N GLN A 17 -5.97 -31.87 -7.85
CA GLN A 17 -5.73 -31.07 -6.63
C GLN A 17 -5.60 -31.99 -5.42
N ARG A 18 -6.49 -32.97 -5.28
CA ARG A 18 -6.41 -33.99 -4.23
C ARG A 18 -5.11 -34.79 -4.33
N CYS A 19 -4.69 -35.20 -5.53
CA CYS A 19 -3.43 -35.88 -5.74
C CYS A 19 -2.24 -35.00 -5.32
N ASN A 20 -2.25 -33.71 -5.64
CA ASN A 20 -1.16 -32.77 -5.29
C ASN A 20 -1.00 -32.60 -3.78
N LEU A 21 -2.11 -32.37 -3.07
CA LEU A 21 -2.14 -32.24 -1.60
C LEU A 21 -1.54 -33.45 -0.88
N MET A 22 -1.54 -34.62 -1.53
CA MET A 22 -1.01 -35.86 -0.98
C MET A 22 0.46 -36.12 -1.39
N CYS A 23 1.05 -35.31 -2.27
CA CYS A 23 2.34 -35.59 -2.93
C CYS A 23 3.48 -34.64 -2.58
N LEU A 24 3.21 -33.36 -2.33
CA LEU A 24 4.23 -32.30 -2.28
C LEU A 24 4.00 -31.29 -1.13
N PRO A 25 5.05 -30.55 -0.73
CA PRO A 25 4.93 -29.35 0.13
C PRO A 25 4.52 -28.08 -0.64
N GLU A 26 4.60 -28.09 -1.97
CA GLU A 26 4.25 -26.96 -2.85
C GLU A 26 2.79 -27.10 -3.34
N ASN A 27 1.89 -26.32 -2.73
CA ASN A 27 0.47 -26.38 -3.01
C ASN A 27 0.10 -25.46 -4.19
N TYR A 28 0.15 -25.98 -5.42
CA TYR A 28 -0.51 -25.32 -6.54
C TYR A 28 -2.01 -25.19 -6.26
N GLN A 29 -2.54 -23.99 -6.49
CA GLN A 29 -3.96 -23.69 -6.37
C GLN A 29 -4.72 -24.15 -7.63
N MET A 30 -6.01 -24.44 -7.49
CA MET A 30 -6.87 -24.93 -8.59
C MET A 30 -6.80 -24.07 -9.86
N LYS A 31 -6.63 -22.75 -9.68
CA LYS A 31 -6.46 -21.78 -10.77
C LYS A 31 -5.29 -22.12 -11.71
N TYR A 32 -4.22 -22.70 -11.19
CA TYR A 32 -3.06 -23.08 -11.99
C TYR A 32 -3.35 -24.28 -12.89
N TYR A 33 -4.11 -25.27 -12.41
CA TYR A 33 -4.57 -26.39 -13.24
C TYR A 33 -5.58 -25.92 -14.29
N LEU A 34 -6.47 -25.00 -13.93
CA LEU A 34 -7.44 -24.42 -14.85
C LEU A 34 -6.74 -23.63 -15.97
N TYR A 35 -5.71 -22.85 -15.65
CA TYR A 35 -4.88 -22.16 -16.64
C TYR A 35 -4.26 -23.15 -17.65
N HIS A 36 -3.63 -24.23 -17.17
CA HIS A 36 -3.07 -25.25 -18.07
C HIS A 36 -4.15 -25.97 -18.90
N ALA A 37 -5.31 -26.25 -18.32
CA ALA A 37 -6.42 -26.90 -19.02
C ALA A 37 -7.03 -26.03 -20.13
N LEU A 38 -6.99 -24.70 -19.95
CA LEU A 38 -7.48 -23.74 -20.95
C LEU A 38 -6.43 -23.43 -22.02
N SER A 39 -5.17 -23.26 -21.62
CA SER A 39 -4.09 -22.85 -22.53
C SER A 39 -3.49 -24.02 -23.33
N TRP A 40 -3.30 -25.18 -22.70
CA TRP A 40 -2.66 -26.35 -23.32
C TRP A 40 -3.33 -27.67 -22.92
N PRO A 41 -4.62 -27.89 -23.25
CA PRO A 41 -5.39 -29.06 -22.80
C PRO A 41 -4.74 -30.39 -23.16
N SER A 42 -4.06 -30.49 -24.32
CA SER A 42 -3.39 -31.71 -24.76
C SER A 42 -2.09 -32.01 -24.01
N LEU A 43 -1.47 -31.01 -23.36
CA LEU A 43 -0.24 -31.16 -22.59
C LEU A 43 -0.48 -31.62 -21.14
N LEU A 44 -1.74 -31.60 -20.72
CA LEU A 44 -2.16 -31.99 -19.39
C LEU A 44 -2.49 -33.48 -19.35
N GLN A 45 -1.71 -34.29 -18.63
CA GLN A 45 -1.90 -35.75 -18.58
C GLN A 45 -2.13 -36.22 -17.15
N VAL A 46 -3.06 -37.16 -16.97
CA VAL A 46 -3.39 -37.81 -15.68
C VAL A 46 -3.21 -39.31 -15.77
N ALA A 47 -2.81 -39.91 -14.65
CA ALA A 47 -2.75 -41.35 -14.45
C ALA A 47 -3.96 -41.76 -13.61
N ASP A 48 -4.87 -42.47 -14.25
CA ASP A 48 -6.10 -43.00 -13.67
C ASP A 48 -5.91 -44.48 -13.34
N VAL A 49 -6.19 -44.85 -12.09
CA VAL A 49 -6.21 -46.24 -11.62
C VAL A 49 -7.59 -46.50 -11.04
N ASP A 50 -8.36 -47.34 -11.73
CA ASP A 50 -9.69 -47.78 -11.32
C ASP A 50 -10.67 -46.61 -11.02
N GLY A 51 -10.58 -45.51 -11.78
CA GLY A 51 -11.45 -44.33 -11.67
C GLY A 51 -10.93 -43.24 -10.73
N ALA A 52 -9.71 -43.39 -10.20
CA ALA A 52 -9.06 -42.41 -9.33
C ALA A 52 -7.78 -41.87 -9.96
N VAL A 53 -7.66 -40.55 -10.03
CA VAL A 53 -6.41 -39.88 -10.44
C VAL A 53 -5.36 -40.07 -9.34
N VAL A 54 -4.31 -40.82 -9.66
CA VAL A 54 -3.19 -41.14 -8.75
C VAL A 54 -1.88 -40.46 -9.14
N GLY A 55 -1.88 -39.71 -10.24
CA GLY A 55 -0.77 -38.87 -10.66
C GLY A 55 -1.14 -37.96 -11.82
N TYR A 56 -0.36 -36.90 -12.05
CA TYR A 56 -0.50 -35.98 -13.17
C TYR A 56 0.84 -35.37 -13.58
N VAL A 57 0.90 -34.82 -14.79
CA VAL A 57 1.99 -33.95 -15.28
C VAL A 57 1.42 -32.70 -15.93
N LEU A 58 2.01 -31.55 -15.63
CA LEU A 58 1.74 -30.26 -16.26
C LEU A 58 2.90 -29.89 -17.17
N ALA A 59 2.58 -29.56 -18.42
CA ALA A 59 3.52 -28.99 -19.37
C ALA A 59 2.92 -27.74 -20.02
N LYS A 60 3.80 -26.84 -20.45
CA LYS A 60 3.49 -25.63 -21.21
C LYS A 60 4.45 -25.43 -22.36
N LEU A 61 4.12 -24.53 -23.28
CA LEU A 61 5.09 -24.00 -24.22
C LEU A 61 5.91 -22.89 -23.56
N ASP A 62 7.17 -22.78 -23.95
CA ASP A 62 8.04 -21.68 -23.54
C ASP A 62 7.67 -20.42 -24.33
N GLU A 63 7.34 -19.34 -23.62
CA GLU A 63 6.90 -18.07 -24.21
C GLU A 63 8.09 -17.14 -24.52
N GLU A 64 9.31 -17.47 -24.08
CA GLU A 64 10.49 -16.63 -24.24
C GLU A 64 11.27 -16.88 -25.55
N SER A 65 11.03 -18.00 -26.26
CA SER A 65 11.74 -18.32 -27.50
C SER A 65 10.98 -17.90 -28.77
N THR A 66 11.46 -16.85 -29.43
CA THR A 66 10.84 -16.29 -30.64
C THR A 66 11.14 -17.06 -31.94
N THR A 67 12.02 -18.07 -31.91
CA THR A 67 12.54 -18.75 -33.10
C THR A 67 12.33 -20.27 -33.14
N GLU A 68 12.11 -20.93 -32.00
CA GLU A 68 11.87 -22.38 -31.91
C GLU A 68 10.73 -22.67 -30.92
N ILE A 69 9.91 -23.69 -31.20
CA ILE A 69 8.86 -24.13 -30.26
C ILE A 69 9.49 -25.07 -29.24
N LYS A 70 9.47 -24.67 -27.97
CA LYS A 70 10.07 -25.39 -26.85
C LYS A 70 9.01 -25.70 -25.80
N GLY A 71 9.12 -26.87 -25.19
CA GLY A 71 8.27 -27.27 -24.07
C GLY A 71 8.92 -26.97 -22.72
N HIS A 72 8.10 -26.82 -21.69
CA HIS A 72 8.56 -26.75 -20.30
C HIS A 72 7.64 -27.56 -19.38
N ILE A 73 8.21 -28.43 -18.55
CA ILE A 73 7.47 -29.19 -17.54
C ILE A 73 7.39 -28.37 -16.26
N THR A 74 6.18 -27.97 -15.86
CA THR A 74 5.97 -27.13 -14.67
C THR A 74 5.69 -27.93 -13.42
N SER A 75 5.14 -29.15 -13.53
CA SER A 75 4.84 -29.98 -12.36
C SER A 75 4.69 -31.45 -12.73
N LEU A 76 5.14 -32.34 -11.85
CA LEU A 76 4.94 -33.79 -11.95
C LEU A 76 4.63 -34.34 -10.56
N SER A 77 3.50 -35.04 -10.42
CA SER A 77 3.07 -35.62 -9.15
C SER A 77 2.55 -37.04 -9.32
N VAL A 78 2.94 -37.93 -8.41
CA VAL A 78 2.43 -39.31 -8.30
C VAL A 78 2.31 -39.68 -6.82
N LEU A 79 1.14 -40.18 -6.42
CA LEU A 79 0.85 -40.64 -5.05
C LEU A 79 1.92 -41.62 -4.57
N ARG A 80 2.38 -41.46 -3.33
CA ARG A 80 3.45 -42.31 -2.75
C ARG A 80 3.17 -43.80 -2.89
N THR A 81 1.91 -44.21 -2.73
CA THR A 81 1.43 -45.59 -2.88
C THR A 81 1.61 -46.17 -4.29
N HIS A 82 1.74 -45.33 -5.32
CA HIS A 82 1.79 -45.72 -6.73
C HIS A 82 3.12 -45.41 -7.42
N ARG A 83 4.09 -44.80 -6.72
CA ARG A 83 5.41 -44.41 -7.31
C ARG A 83 6.21 -45.60 -7.86
N LYS A 84 6.07 -46.79 -7.26
CA LYS A 84 6.77 -48.01 -7.71
C LYS A 84 6.23 -48.60 -9.02
N LEU A 85 5.14 -48.05 -9.57
CA LEU A 85 4.52 -48.51 -10.82
C LEU A 85 5.08 -47.82 -12.08
N GLY A 86 6.10 -46.96 -11.94
CA GLY A 86 6.70 -46.27 -13.10
C GLY A 86 5.81 -45.19 -13.73
N LEU A 87 4.76 -44.74 -13.03
CA LEU A 87 3.78 -43.78 -13.54
C LEU A 87 4.39 -42.43 -13.89
N ALA A 88 5.38 -41.97 -13.11
CA ALA A 88 6.05 -40.70 -13.34
C ALA A 88 6.72 -40.65 -14.73
N ALA A 89 7.47 -41.71 -15.10
CA ALA A 89 8.06 -41.82 -16.42
C ALA A 89 7.01 -41.95 -17.53
N THR A 90 5.90 -42.64 -17.25
CA THR A 90 4.82 -42.85 -18.22
C THR A 90 4.07 -41.54 -18.51
N LEU A 91 3.76 -40.76 -17.47
CA LEU A 91 3.15 -39.43 -17.57
C LEU A 91 4.06 -38.48 -18.35
N MET A 92 5.35 -38.42 -18.00
CA MET A 92 6.32 -37.58 -18.69
C MET A 92 6.42 -37.92 -20.19
N ARG A 93 6.50 -39.21 -20.55
CA ARG A 93 6.52 -39.65 -21.95
C ARG A 93 5.23 -39.29 -22.70
N ALA A 94 4.08 -39.31 -22.02
CA ALA A 94 2.82 -38.86 -22.61
C ALA A 94 2.82 -37.35 -22.88
N ALA A 95 3.33 -36.54 -21.95
CA ALA A 95 3.50 -35.10 -22.16
C ALA A 95 4.53 -34.79 -23.27
N HIS A 96 5.65 -35.51 -23.33
CA HIS A 96 6.64 -35.41 -24.40
C HIS A 96 6.03 -35.70 -25.77
N ARG A 97 5.25 -36.78 -25.87
CA ARG A 97 4.52 -37.13 -27.09
C ARG A 97 3.53 -36.05 -27.49
N ALA A 98 2.79 -35.48 -26.54
CA ALA A 98 1.86 -34.39 -26.83
C ALA A 98 2.59 -33.11 -27.29
N LEU A 99 3.75 -32.79 -26.68
CA LEU A 99 4.60 -31.67 -27.09
C LEU A 99 5.11 -31.84 -28.54
N THR A 100 5.54 -33.04 -28.92
CA THR A 100 6.03 -33.30 -30.28
C THR A 100 4.88 -33.42 -31.30
N GLU A 101 3.86 -34.22 -31.02
CA GLU A 101 2.78 -34.53 -31.97
C GLU A 101 1.81 -33.36 -32.15
N CYS A 102 1.47 -32.62 -31.09
CA CYS A 102 0.51 -31.52 -31.17
C CYS A 102 1.15 -30.16 -31.49
N TYR A 103 2.40 -29.94 -31.05
CA TYR A 103 3.02 -28.61 -31.13
C TYR A 103 4.36 -28.60 -31.88
N GLY A 104 4.89 -29.75 -32.29
CA GLY A 104 6.17 -29.82 -33.02
C GLY A 104 7.37 -29.36 -32.19
N ALA A 105 7.29 -29.44 -30.86
CA ALA A 105 8.39 -29.03 -29.99
C ALA A 105 9.64 -29.87 -30.29
N ARG A 106 10.81 -29.23 -30.28
CA ARG A 106 12.10 -29.90 -30.53
C ARG A 106 12.86 -30.24 -29.27
N ASP A 107 12.64 -29.47 -28.22
CA ASP A 107 13.19 -29.73 -26.90
C ASP A 107 12.14 -29.48 -25.81
N VAL A 108 12.43 -30.00 -24.62
CA VAL A 108 11.66 -29.77 -23.41
C VAL A 108 12.60 -29.52 -22.24
N SER A 109 12.31 -28.51 -21.43
CA SER A 109 13.07 -28.16 -20.23
C SER A 109 12.30 -28.43 -18.94
N LEU A 110 13.02 -28.54 -17.83
CA LEU A 110 12.47 -28.58 -16.47
C LEU A 110 13.51 -28.11 -15.44
N HIS A 111 13.03 -27.71 -14.26
CA HIS A 111 13.85 -27.42 -13.10
C HIS A 111 13.66 -28.46 -12.01
N VAL A 112 14.74 -28.92 -11.39
CA VAL A 112 14.69 -29.89 -10.28
C VAL A 112 15.60 -29.47 -9.12
N ARG A 113 15.09 -29.55 -7.88
CA ARG A 113 15.87 -29.30 -6.66
C ARG A 113 17.14 -30.13 -6.65
N VAL A 114 18.28 -29.49 -6.34
CA VAL A 114 19.57 -30.18 -6.25
C VAL A 114 19.58 -31.26 -5.16
N SER A 115 18.77 -31.11 -4.11
CA SER A 115 18.62 -32.12 -3.04
C SER A 115 17.75 -33.33 -3.41
N ASN A 116 17.03 -33.30 -4.54
CA ASN A 116 16.03 -34.32 -4.88
C ASN A 116 16.63 -35.44 -5.75
N GLU A 117 17.48 -36.28 -5.15
CA GLU A 117 18.17 -37.39 -5.84
C GLU A 117 17.24 -38.34 -6.59
N ALA A 118 16.04 -38.58 -6.07
CA ALA A 118 15.06 -39.48 -6.71
C ALA A 118 14.50 -38.88 -8.01
N ALA A 119 14.23 -37.57 -8.04
CA ALA A 119 13.79 -36.88 -9.24
C ALA A 119 14.94 -36.76 -10.26
N ILE A 120 16.17 -36.51 -9.79
CA ILE A 120 17.37 -36.47 -10.64
C ILE A 120 17.59 -37.81 -11.34
N HIS A 121 17.47 -38.93 -10.61
CA HIS A 121 17.55 -40.27 -11.21
C HIS A 121 16.46 -40.50 -12.27
N LEU A 122 15.22 -40.09 -12.00
CA LEU A 122 14.13 -40.18 -12.98
C LEU A 122 14.43 -39.37 -14.25
N TYR A 123 14.86 -38.12 -14.12
CA TYR A 123 15.08 -37.25 -15.27
C TYR A 123 16.32 -37.64 -16.07
N ARG A 124 17.46 -37.85 -15.39
CA ARG A 124 18.73 -38.17 -16.05
C ARG A 124 18.80 -39.61 -16.54
N ASP A 125 18.55 -40.57 -15.64
CA ASP A 125 18.90 -41.97 -15.91
C ASP A 125 17.74 -42.75 -16.55
N VAL A 126 16.48 -42.30 -16.40
CA VAL A 126 15.28 -42.97 -16.96
C VAL A 126 14.69 -42.25 -18.17
N LEU A 127 14.74 -40.91 -18.19
CA LEU A 127 14.18 -40.07 -19.25
C LEU A 127 15.25 -39.38 -20.12
N ALA A 128 16.54 -39.57 -19.82
CA ALA A 128 17.68 -39.07 -20.59
C ALA A 128 17.74 -37.52 -20.72
N TYR A 129 17.27 -36.78 -19.72
CA TYR A 129 17.51 -35.34 -19.64
C TYR A 129 18.99 -35.06 -19.35
N GLU A 130 19.54 -34.06 -20.05
CA GLU A 130 20.87 -33.52 -19.84
C GLU A 130 20.81 -32.33 -18.87
N GLU A 131 21.79 -32.23 -17.97
CA GLU A 131 21.94 -31.07 -17.08
C GLU A 131 22.63 -29.94 -17.85
N VAL A 132 21.93 -28.81 -18.03
CA VAL A 132 22.44 -27.64 -18.77
C VAL A 132 23.16 -26.66 -17.85
N GLY A 133 22.74 -26.57 -16.58
CA GLY A 133 23.36 -25.72 -15.56
C GLY A 133 22.62 -25.71 -14.22
N VAL A 134 23.10 -24.88 -13.30
CA VAL A 134 22.51 -24.69 -11.95
C VAL A 134 22.01 -23.26 -11.82
N GLU A 135 20.75 -23.10 -11.42
CA GLU A 135 20.15 -21.81 -11.09
C GLU A 135 20.14 -21.61 -9.56
N GLU A 136 20.82 -20.55 -9.11
CA GLU A 136 20.96 -20.24 -7.69
C GLU A 136 19.65 -19.68 -7.11
N LYS A 137 19.25 -20.19 -5.93
CA LYS A 137 18.05 -19.74 -5.20
C LYS A 137 16.75 -19.75 -6.02
N TYR A 138 16.60 -20.73 -6.90
CA TYR A 138 15.42 -20.88 -7.75
C TYR A 138 14.13 -21.11 -6.95
N TYR A 139 14.20 -21.90 -5.87
CA TYR A 139 13.04 -22.19 -5.02
C TYR A 139 12.85 -21.14 -3.92
N ALA A 140 11.60 -20.97 -3.46
CA ALA A 140 11.19 -19.94 -2.50
C ALA A 140 11.90 -20.04 -1.13
N ASP A 141 12.44 -21.21 -0.79
CA ASP A 141 13.26 -21.45 0.39
C ASP A 141 14.76 -21.17 0.19
N GLY A 142 15.13 -20.66 -0.99
CA GLY A 142 16.51 -20.34 -1.37
C GLY A 142 17.32 -21.53 -1.88
N GLU A 143 16.70 -22.70 -2.12
CA GLU A 143 17.39 -23.84 -2.70
C GLU A 143 17.69 -23.66 -4.19
N ASN A 144 18.86 -24.14 -4.63
CA ASN A 144 19.27 -24.15 -6.04
C ASN A 144 18.51 -25.23 -6.84
N ALA A 145 18.41 -25.02 -8.15
CA ALA A 145 17.81 -26.00 -9.08
C ALA A 145 18.78 -26.37 -10.20
N TYR A 146 18.80 -27.63 -10.61
CA TYR A 146 19.35 -28.04 -11.90
C TYR A 146 18.36 -27.65 -13.00
N ASN A 147 18.83 -26.92 -14.01
CA ASN A 147 18.13 -26.68 -15.27
C ASN A 147 18.45 -27.86 -16.21
N MET A 148 17.45 -28.68 -16.50
CA MET A 148 17.59 -29.89 -17.30
C MET A 148 16.86 -29.77 -18.63
N ARG A 149 17.42 -30.36 -19.69
CA ARG A 149 16.84 -30.34 -21.04
C ARG A 149 16.88 -31.71 -21.71
N LEU A 150 15.84 -32.03 -22.47
CA LEU A 150 15.78 -33.19 -23.35
C LEU A 150 15.46 -32.71 -24.78
N THR A 151 16.25 -33.16 -25.75
CA THR A 151 16.02 -32.90 -27.19
C THR A 151 15.35 -34.12 -27.82
N PHE A 152 14.31 -33.89 -28.62
CA PHE A 152 13.61 -34.95 -29.34
C PHE A 152 14.31 -35.25 -30.68
N ASP A 153 14.73 -36.50 -30.88
CA ASP A 153 15.40 -36.90 -32.11
C ASP A 153 14.36 -37.22 -33.20
N TYR A 154 14.24 -36.34 -34.20
CA TYR A 154 13.36 -36.57 -35.36
C TYR A 154 14.10 -37.43 -36.38
N GLY A 155 14.02 -38.75 -36.22
CA GLY A 155 14.52 -39.68 -37.22
C GLY A 155 13.78 -39.52 -38.54
N GLY A 156 14.44 -38.89 -39.53
CA GLY A 156 14.34 -39.10 -40.98
C GLY A 156 12.98 -38.91 -41.69
N GLU A 157 13.01 -38.08 -42.74
CA GLU A 157 12.10 -37.99 -43.90
C GLU A 157 10.90 -38.97 -44.00
N ASP A 158 9.89 -38.87 -43.12
CA ASP A 158 8.54 -39.43 -43.41
C ASP A 158 7.38 -38.80 -42.59
N ALA A 159 7.64 -37.84 -41.71
CA ALA A 159 6.63 -37.29 -40.79
C ALA A 159 5.65 -36.26 -41.41
N THR A 160 5.98 -35.67 -42.56
CA THR A 160 5.13 -34.66 -43.23
C THR A 160 3.90 -35.25 -43.94
N ARG A 161 3.76 -36.59 -43.99
CA ARG A 161 2.59 -37.27 -44.59
C ARG A 161 1.51 -37.71 -43.59
N GLY A 162 1.80 -37.75 -42.29
CA GLY A 162 0.86 -38.20 -41.26
C GLY A 162 -0.16 -37.14 -40.82
N LEU A 163 0.28 -35.87 -40.73
CA LEU A 163 -0.50 -34.78 -40.12
C LEU A 163 -1.71 -34.33 -40.97
N ALA A 164 -1.72 -34.61 -42.27
CA ALA A 164 -2.84 -34.24 -43.15
C ALA A 164 -3.99 -35.27 -43.17
N ARG A 165 -3.82 -36.47 -42.59
CA ARG A 165 -4.83 -37.54 -42.66
C ARG A 165 -5.69 -37.69 -41.40
N ASP A 166 -5.20 -37.26 -40.24
CA ASP A 166 -5.92 -37.46 -38.97
C ASP A 166 -6.78 -36.25 -38.55
N ALA A 167 -6.46 -35.04 -39.02
CA ALA A 167 -7.33 -33.86 -38.84
C ALA A 167 -8.71 -34.02 -39.49
N ALA A 168 -8.80 -34.83 -40.57
CA ALA A 168 -10.06 -35.06 -41.28
C ALA A 168 -10.95 -36.16 -40.64
N LYS A 169 -10.40 -37.02 -39.77
CA LYS A 169 -11.17 -38.12 -39.15
C LYS A 169 -11.84 -37.73 -37.82
N LEU A 170 -11.32 -36.73 -37.12
CA LEU A 170 -11.90 -36.29 -35.84
C LEU A 170 -13.13 -35.40 -36.02
N ALA A 171 -13.25 -34.68 -37.14
CA ALA A 171 -14.37 -33.78 -37.42
C ALA A 171 -15.69 -34.49 -37.77
N VAL A 172 -15.65 -35.79 -38.12
CA VAL A 172 -16.83 -36.53 -38.63
C VAL A 172 -17.59 -37.32 -37.55
N ARG A 173 -17.02 -37.48 -36.35
CA ARG A 173 -17.65 -38.30 -35.28
C ARG A 173 -18.51 -37.53 -34.28
N ALA A 174 -18.54 -36.20 -34.33
CA ALA A 174 -19.25 -35.38 -33.34
C ALA A 174 -20.71 -35.04 -33.72
N THR A 175 -21.17 -35.39 -34.93
CA THR A 175 -22.48 -34.96 -35.47
C THR A 175 -23.61 -35.97 -35.37
N GLU A 176 -23.42 -37.16 -34.80
CA GLU A 176 -24.48 -38.17 -34.71
C GLU A 176 -24.58 -38.79 -33.30
N ALA A 177 -25.32 -38.15 -32.39
CA ALA A 177 -26.11 -38.84 -31.34
C ALA A 177 -26.85 -37.87 -30.39
N THR A 178 -27.95 -37.28 -30.84
CA THR A 178 -28.96 -36.75 -29.89
C THR A 178 -30.38 -36.86 -30.46
N THR A 179 -31.05 -37.99 -30.24
CA THR A 179 -32.53 -38.08 -30.25
C THR A 179 -33.02 -39.18 -29.30
N SER A 180 -33.74 -38.78 -28.24
CA SER A 180 -35.06 -39.30 -27.83
C SER A 180 -35.44 -38.89 -26.39
N ALA A 181 -36.53 -38.13 -26.28
CA ALA A 181 -37.32 -37.85 -25.07
C ALA A 181 -38.36 -39.01 -24.85
N PRO A 182 -39.33 -39.03 -23.88
CA PRO A 182 -39.83 -37.96 -22.99
C PRO A 182 -40.41 -38.30 -21.57
N ALA A 183 -40.64 -37.22 -20.78
CA ALA A 183 -41.78 -36.84 -19.92
C ALA A 183 -42.24 -37.62 -18.64
N ARG A 184 -42.34 -36.87 -17.51
CA ARG A 184 -43.60 -36.58 -16.77
C ARG A 184 -43.47 -35.44 -15.73
N ARG A 185 -44.54 -34.64 -15.60
CA ARG A 185 -44.86 -33.51 -14.68
C ARG A 185 -45.95 -34.00 -13.65
N PRO A 186 -46.53 -33.22 -12.68
CA PRO A 186 -46.14 -32.02 -11.89
C PRO A 186 -46.67 -31.94 -10.39
N HIS A 187 -46.38 -30.81 -9.70
CA HIS A 187 -47.11 -30.11 -8.58
C HIS A 187 -47.10 -30.71 -7.14
N SER A 188 -47.06 -29.99 -6.00
CA SER A 188 -47.53 -28.62 -5.63
C SER A 188 -46.93 -28.06 -4.29
N SER A 189 -46.44 -26.80 -4.31
CA SER A 189 -46.55 -25.67 -3.32
C SER A 189 -46.07 -25.78 -1.82
N PRO A 190 -45.92 -24.67 -1.05
CA PRO A 190 -44.84 -23.65 -1.15
C PRO A 190 -44.24 -23.22 0.23
N VAL A 191 -42.91 -23.03 0.39
CA VAL A 191 -42.33 -22.16 1.46
C VAL A 191 -40.87 -21.75 1.11
N PRO A 192 -40.29 -20.69 1.72
CA PRO A 192 -39.98 -19.37 1.16
C PRO A 192 -38.51 -19.19 0.68
N SER A 193 -38.27 -18.09 -0.03
CA SER A 193 -37.03 -17.72 -0.76
C SER A 193 -35.75 -17.64 0.10
N ALA A 194 -34.66 -18.22 -0.42
CA ALA A 194 -33.29 -18.04 0.04
C ALA A 194 -32.74 -16.66 -0.35
N ARG A 195 -31.96 -16.05 0.54
CA ARG A 195 -31.20 -14.81 0.33
C ARG A 195 -29.98 -15.09 -0.57
N ASP A 196 -29.70 -14.20 -1.51
CA ASP A 196 -28.50 -14.22 -2.35
C ASP A 196 -27.21 -14.01 -1.51
N MET A 197 -26.15 -14.77 -1.78
CA MET A 197 -24.83 -14.70 -1.10
C MET A 197 -23.91 -13.64 -1.75
N SER A 198 -23.05 -13.01 -0.96
CA SER A 198 -22.18 -11.86 -1.29
C SER A 198 -20.81 -12.29 -1.85
N ALA A 199 -20.31 -11.64 -2.90
CA ALA A 199 -19.02 -11.96 -3.55
C ALA A 199 -17.76 -11.67 -2.70
N PHE A 200 -17.93 -11.12 -1.49
CA PHE A 200 -16.82 -10.86 -0.55
C PHE A 200 -16.36 -12.11 0.21
N GLU A 201 -17.14 -13.21 0.19
CA GLU A 201 -16.78 -14.51 0.79
C GLU A 201 -15.48 -15.08 0.21
N ASP A 202 -15.24 -14.87 -1.09
CA ASP A 202 -14.07 -15.41 -1.80
C ASP A 202 -12.76 -14.67 -1.50
N LEU A 203 -12.81 -13.54 -0.77
CA LEU A 203 -11.64 -12.71 -0.45
C LEU A 203 -10.98 -13.05 0.89
N GLY A 204 -11.52 -14.01 1.63
CA GLY A 204 -10.99 -14.43 2.94
C GLY A 204 -11.40 -13.52 4.12
N LEU A 205 -12.39 -12.64 3.91
CA LEU A 205 -12.95 -11.82 4.98
C LEU A 205 -13.81 -12.64 5.93
N CYS A 206 -13.79 -12.29 7.22
CA CYS A 206 -14.65 -12.91 8.21
C CYS A 206 -16.14 -12.58 7.96
N PRO A 207 -17.07 -13.48 8.36
CA PRO A 207 -18.50 -13.31 8.10
C PRO A 207 -19.08 -11.98 8.61
N GLU A 208 -18.58 -11.47 9.73
CA GLU A 208 -19.03 -10.20 10.30
C GLU A 208 -18.73 -9.01 9.36
N LEU A 209 -17.57 -8.99 8.70
CA LEU A 209 -17.22 -7.95 7.73
C LEU A 209 -18.01 -8.08 6.42
N ILE A 210 -18.36 -9.30 6.03
CA ILE A 210 -19.19 -9.54 4.84
C ILE A 210 -20.61 -9.03 5.09
N VAL A 211 -21.18 -9.30 6.27
CA VAL A 211 -22.47 -8.74 6.68
C VAL A 211 -22.38 -7.21 6.76
N ALA A 212 -21.32 -6.65 7.33
CA ALA A 212 -21.09 -5.20 7.36
C ALA A 212 -21.03 -4.60 5.94
N ALA A 213 -20.35 -5.28 5.02
CA ALA A 213 -20.23 -4.87 3.63
C ALA A 213 -21.59 -4.87 2.94
N ASP A 214 -22.40 -5.92 3.10
CA ASP A 214 -23.75 -6.01 2.54
C ASP A 214 -24.67 -4.92 3.10
N VAL A 215 -24.64 -4.67 4.41
CA VAL A 215 -25.42 -3.61 5.06
C VAL A 215 -24.99 -2.21 4.58
N ALA A 216 -23.70 -2.01 4.35
CA ALA A 216 -23.16 -0.77 3.81
C ALA A 216 -23.37 -0.63 2.28
N GLY A 217 -23.99 -1.63 1.63
CA GLY A 217 -24.34 -1.61 0.21
C GLY A 217 -23.21 -2.02 -0.73
N PHE A 218 -22.17 -2.69 -0.24
CA PHE A 218 -21.11 -3.27 -1.07
C PHE A 218 -21.58 -4.61 -1.64
N THR A 219 -22.02 -4.64 -2.89
CA THR A 219 -22.53 -5.86 -3.54
C THR A 219 -21.44 -6.71 -4.20
N LEU A 220 -20.39 -6.08 -4.74
CA LEU A 220 -19.26 -6.74 -5.40
C LEU A 220 -17.96 -6.03 -5.03
N PRO A 221 -16.85 -6.77 -4.85
CA PRO A 221 -15.56 -6.16 -4.61
C PRO A 221 -15.05 -5.44 -5.87
N THR A 222 -14.51 -4.25 -5.66
CA THR A 222 -13.78 -3.51 -6.70
C THR A 222 -12.47 -4.21 -7.05
N PRO A 223 -11.86 -3.96 -8.22
CA PRO A 223 -10.59 -4.59 -8.59
C PRO A 223 -9.48 -4.41 -7.54
N ILE A 224 -9.39 -3.22 -6.91
CA ILE A 224 -8.38 -2.99 -5.87
C ILE A 224 -8.68 -3.78 -4.60
N GLN A 225 -9.95 -3.98 -4.27
CA GLN A 225 -10.35 -4.82 -3.14
C GLN A 225 -10.03 -6.29 -3.42
N SER A 226 -10.39 -6.79 -4.61
CA SER A 226 -10.16 -8.19 -5.00
C SER A 226 -8.68 -8.58 -4.98
N GLU A 227 -7.79 -7.68 -5.42
CA GLU A 227 -6.35 -7.94 -5.45
C GLU A 227 -5.68 -7.67 -4.10
N ALA A 228 -6.00 -6.53 -3.44
CA ALA A 228 -5.27 -6.12 -2.25
C ALA A 228 -5.74 -6.83 -0.96
N ILE A 229 -7.04 -7.14 -0.81
CA ILE A 229 -7.57 -7.74 0.42
C ILE A 229 -6.90 -9.08 0.75
N PRO A 230 -6.79 -10.04 -0.19
CA PRO A 230 -6.11 -11.30 0.08
C PRO A 230 -4.64 -11.10 0.44
N LEU A 231 -3.95 -10.19 -0.26
CA LEU A 231 -2.53 -9.89 0.00
C LEU A 231 -2.32 -9.26 1.38
N CYS A 232 -3.19 -8.32 1.77
CA CYS A 232 -3.19 -7.74 3.11
C CYS A 232 -3.43 -8.82 4.19
N LEU A 233 -4.37 -9.75 3.99
CA LEU A 233 -4.65 -10.83 4.95
C LEU A 233 -3.50 -11.85 5.09
N THR A 234 -2.67 -12.03 4.06
CA THR A 234 -1.52 -12.96 4.12
C THR A 234 -0.34 -12.47 4.99
N GLY A 235 -0.36 -11.23 5.48
CA GLY A 235 0.69 -10.68 6.35
C GLY A 235 1.94 -10.14 5.62
N GLY A 236 1.94 -10.15 4.28
CA GLY A 236 2.97 -9.52 3.45
C GLY A 236 2.86 -7.98 3.42
N ASP A 237 3.96 -7.28 3.17
CA ASP A 237 3.85 -5.83 2.90
C ASP A 237 3.19 -5.62 1.53
N VAL A 238 2.36 -4.58 1.42
CA VAL A 238 1.57 -4.32 0.21
C VAL A 238 1.81 -2.89 -0.25
N LEU A 239 2.11 -2.74 -1.54
CA LEU A 239 2.10 -1.47 -2.25
C LEU A 239 0.96 -1.51 -3.26
N ALA A 240 -0.05 -0.65 -3.08
CA ALA A 240 -1.27 -0.66 -3.87
C ALA A 240 -1.48 0.67 -4.59
N SER A 241 -1.53 0.62 -5.93
CA SER A 241 -1.83 1.74 -6.82
C SER A 241 -3.26 1.59 -7.35
N ALA A 242 -4.11 2.56 -7.03
CA ALA A 242 -5.41 2.69 -7.67
C ALA A 242 -5.90 4.14 -7.60
N GLU A 243 -6.82 4.51 -8.49
CA GLU A 243 -7.41 5.86 -8.48
C GLU A 243 -8.11 6.22 -7.17
N THR A 244 -8.27 7.51 -6.87
CA THR A 244 -9.16 7.94 -5.77
C THR A 244 -10.60 7.50 -6.06
N GLY A 245 -11.33 7.09 -5.01
CA GLY A 245 -12.69 6.56 -5.13
C GLY A 245 -12.78 5.10 -5.59
N SER A 246 -11.66 4.42 -5.85
CA SER A 246 -11.67 3.00 -6.26
C SER A 246 -11.98 2.00 -5.14
N GLY A 247 -12.19 2.45 -3.90
CA GLY A 247 -12.44 1.56 -2.76
C GLY A 247 -11.20 1.17 -1.94
N LYS A 248 -10.08 1.91 -2.06
CA LYS A 248 -8.83 1.67 -1.29
C LYS A 248 -9.03 1.57 0.21
N THR A 249 -9.85 2.45 0.80
CA THR A 249 -10.14 2.47 2.24
C THR A 249 -10.68 1.14 2.72
N PHE A 250 -11.62 0.53 1.98
CA PHE A 250 -12.11 -0.81 2.29
C PHE A 250 -11.03 -1.86 2.04
N ALA A 251 -10.26 -1.72 0.96
CA ALA A 251 -9.22 -2.68 0.56
C ALA A 251 -8.14 -2.92 1.62
N PHE A 252 -7.73 -1.88 2.38
CA PHE A 252 -6.88 -2.08 3.57
C PHE A 252 -7.68 -2.18 4.87
N GLY A 253 -8.79 -1.46 4.99
CA GLY A 253 -9.51 -1.29 6.24
C GLY A 253 -10.18 -2.57 6.73
N ALA A 254 -10.78 -3.35 5.82
CA ALA A 254 -11.38 -4.64 6.16
C ALA A 254 -10.33 -5.66 6.66
N PRO A 255 -9.20 -5.89 5.96
CA PRO A 255 -8.09 -6.68 6.49
C PRO A 255 -7.57 -6.19 7.83
N VAL A 256 -7.32 -4.89 7.99
CA VAL A 256 -6.79 -4.33 9.24
C VAL A 256 -7.72 -4.59 10.43
N LEU A 257 -9.03 -4.46 10.24
CA LEU A 257 -10.03 -4.78 11.26
C LEU A 257 -9.97 -6.25 11.67
N GLN A 258 -9.99 -7.16 10.69
CA GLN A 258 -9.93 -8.60 10.93
C GLN A 258 -8.63 -9.01 11.62
N LEU A 259 -7.49 -8.57 11.08
CA LEU A 259 -6.17 -8.88 11.61
C LEU A 259 -5.96 -8.33 13.02
N THR A 260 -6.48 -7.13 13.31
CA THR A 260 -6.46 -6.56 14.67
C THR A 260 -7.29 -7.42 15.63
N ARG A 261 -8.47 -7.87 15.23
CA ARG A 261 -9.31 -8.76 16.04
C ARG A 261 -8.65 -10.11 16.30
N GLU A 262 -8.11 -10.74 15.26
CA GLU A 262 -7.42 -12.03 15.35
C GLU A 262 -6.21 -11.92 16.28
N THR A 263 -5.42 -10.85 16.16
CA THR A 263 -4.31 -10.56 17.10
C THR A 263 -4.80 -10.47 18.54
N MET A 264 -5.88 -9.73 18.79
CA MET A 264 -6.47 -9.61 20.15
C MET A 264 -7.02 -10.94 20.67
N MET A 265 -7.56 -11.80 19.80
CA MET A 265 -8.04 -13.14 20.18
C MET A 265 -6.89 -14.04 20.59
N VAL A 266 -5.82 -14.09 19.79
CA VAL A 266 -4.61 -14.90 20.08
C VAL A 266 -3.99 -14.45 21.41
N GLU A 267 -3.90 -13.15 21.66
CA GLU A 267 -3.41 -12.61 22.94
C GLU A 267 -4.29 -13.05 24.13
N ARG A 268 -5.63 -12.98 23.99
CA ARG A 268 -6.57 -13.45 25.03
C ARG A 268 -6.52 -14.96 25.25
N GLU A 269 -6.29 -15.75 24.21
CA GLU A 269 -6.12 -17.20 24.31
C GLU A 269 -4.80 -17.56 24.99
N ARG A 270 -3.72 -16.82 24.73
CA ARG A 270 -2.46 -16.94 25.49
C ARG A 270 -2.68 -16.62 26.98
N GLU A 271 -3.48 -15.60 27.29
CA GLU A 271 -3.85 -15.23 28.66
C GLU A 271 -4.75 -16.29 29.35
N ARG A 272 -5.72 -16.89 28.62
CA ARG A 272 -6.64 -17.94 29.13
C ARG A 272 -6.00 -19.33 29.20
N GLY A 273 -5.11 -19.65 28.28
CA GLY A 273 -4.38 -20.91 28.16
C GLY A 273 -3.27 -21.11 29.21
N GLY A 274 -3.03 -20.11 30.06
CA GLY A 274 -2.10 -20.15 31.19
C GLY A 274 -2.42 -21.16 32.31
N THR A 275 -3.42 -22.04 32.12
CA THR A 275 -3.71 -23.17 33.01
C THR A 275 -3.25 -24.50 32.41
N TRP A 276 -2.07 -24.53 31.79
CA TRP A 276 -1.36 -25.80 31.59
C TRP A 276 -0.53 -26.06 32.84
N THR A 277 -0.83 -27.17 33.53
CA THR A 277 -0.06 -27.69 34.65
C THR A 277 1.42 -27.71 34.30
N ARG A 278 2.14 -26.72 34.82
CA ARG A 278 3.59 -26.79 34.96
C ARG A 278 3.82 -28.02 35.82
N GLY A 279 4.31 -29.09 35.21
CA GLY A 279 4.81 -30.24 35.95
C GLY A 279 5.71 -29.69 37.04
N THR A 280 5.30 -29.90 38.28
CA THR A 280 6.12 -29.68 39.47
C THR A 280 7.26 -30.68 39.39
N THR A 281 8.27 -30.37 38.61
CA THR A 281 9.63 -30.70 38.99
C THR A 281 9.99 -29.65 40.02
N THR A 282 9.83 -30.00 41.30
CA THR A 282 10.50 -29.34 42.40
C THR A 282 12.00 -29.47 42.19
N THR A 283 12.57 -28.59 41.37
CA THR A 283 13.97 -28.22 41.46
C THR A 283 14.03 -26.96 42.31
N SER A 284 14.66 -27.10 43.47
CA SER A 284 15.15 -26.05 44.35
C SER A 284 15.37 -24.71 43.63
N GLU A 285 14.80 -23.63 44.17
CA GLU A 285 15.03 -22.26 43.75
C GLU A 285 16.53 -21.94 43.78
N ALA A 286 17.16 -21.93 42.61
CA ALA A 286 18.43 -21.25 42.39
C ALA A 286 18.10 -19.93 41.68
N VAL A 287 18.61 -18.83 42.23
CA VAL A 287 18.47 -17.49 41.64
C VAL A 287 19.24 -17.47 40.31
N GLU A 288 18.54 -17.48 39.18
CA GLU A 288 19.14 -17.47 37.84
C GLU A 288 19.41 -16.02 37.39
N THR A 289 20.69 -15.64 37.34
CA THR A 289 21.17 -14.34 36.82
C THR A 289 21.07 -14.30 35.29
N LEU A 290 21.08 -13.10 34.68
CA LEU A 290 20.95 -12.93 33.23
C LEU A 290 22.13 -13.55 32.45
N GLY A 291 23.34 -13.50 32.99
CA GLY A 291 24.56 -13.95 32.33
C GLY A 291 24.68 -13.40 30.91
N THR A 292 24.96 -14.29 29.95
CA THR A 292 25.08 -13.96 28.52
C THR A 292 23.77 -13.55 27.84
N ARG A 293 22.62 -13.64 28.53
CA ARG A 293 21.35 -13.08 28.02
C ARG A 293 21.38 -11.56 28.06
N ALA A 294 22.17 -10.94 28.92
CA ALA A 294 22.41 -9.50 28.90
C ALA A 294 23.23 -9.13 27.64
N ARG A 295 22.54 -8.61 26.62
CA ARG A 295 23.10 -8.29 25.30
C ARG A 295 22.41 -7.06 24.68
N LEU A 296 22.90 -6.60 23.54
CA LEU A 296 22.21 -5.58 22.74
C LEU A 296 20.90 -6.12 22.13
N SER A 297 19.90 -5.25 22.05
CA SER A 297 18.55 -5.55 21.56
C SER A 297 18.53 -5.64 20.03
N ALA A 298 17.81 -6.64 19.51
CA ALA A 298 17.54 -6.74 18.08
C ALA A 298 16.43 -5.79 17.61
N ASN A 299 15.53 -5.41 18.52
CA ASN A 299 14.31 -4.66 18.22
C ASN A 299 14.45 -3.16 18.48
N ALA A 300 15.36 -2.75 19.38
CA ALA A 300 15.63 -1.38 19.75
C ALA A 300 16.95 -0.89 19.12
N ARG A 301 17.02 -0.92 17.79
CA ARG A 301 18.16 -0.50 16.97
C ARG A 301 17.71 0.38 15.80
N SER A 302 18.43 1.47 15.52
CA SER A 302 18.15 2.32 14.36
C SER A 302 18.60 1.67 13.04
N ALA A 303 18.00 2.07 11.92
CA ALA A 303 18.30 1.51 10.59
C ALA A 303 19.78 1.67 10.19
N THR A 304 20.43 2.75 10.64
CA THR A 304 21.83 3.10 10.35
C THR A 304 22.86 2.35 11.21
N CYS A 305 22.42 1.60 12.22
CA CYS A 305 23.27 0.87 13.15
C CYS A 305 23.27 -0.62 12.82
N ALA A 306 24.40 -1.32 12.84
CA ALA A 306 24.47 -2.77 12.64
C ALA A 306 25.15 -3.41 13.86
N THR A 307 24.61 -4.53 14.34
CA THR A 307 25.05 -5.17 15.59
C THR A 307 25.25 -6.67 15.40
N ASP A 308 26.41 -7.17 15.81
CA ASP A 308 26.67 -8.59 16.03
C ASP A 308 26.40 -8.92 17.51
N TYR A 309 25.31 -9.62 17.75
CA TYR A 309 24.82 -9.92 19.10
C TYR A 309 25.65 -10.96 19.84
N ALA A 310 26.45 -11.77 19.14
CA ALA A 310 27.29 -12.78 19.76
C ALA A 310 28.55 -12.14 20.37
N SER A 311 29.17 -11.20 19.65
CA SER A 311 30.37 -10.51 20.12
C SER A 311 30.08 -9.20 20.87
N GLY A 312 28.85 -8.70 20.84
CA GLY A 312 28.49 -7.38 21.37
C GLY A 312 29.03 -6.22 20.52
N ARG A 313 29.59 -6.51 19.34
CA ARG A 313 30.13 -5.50 18.41
C ARG A 313 28.99 -4.77 17.71
N THR A 314 29.04 -3.46 17.70
CA THR A 314 28.05 -2.63 17.01
C THR A 314 28.71 -1.47 16.29
N GLN A 315 28.20 -1.10 15.11
CA GLN A 315 28.77 -0.08 14.24
C GLN A 315 27.70 0.79 13.58
N SER A 316 28.07 2.01 13.22
CA SER A 316 27.32 2.87 12.31
C SER A 316 28.30 3.49 11.33
N ARG A 317 28.07 3.33 10.02
CA ARG A 317 28.95 3.85 8.96
C ARG A 317 28.43 5.17 8.35
N SER A 318 27.37 5.74 8.91
CA SER A 318 26.83 7.02 8.44
C SER A 318 27.74 8.17 8.85
N MET A 319 28.20 8.95 7.86
CA MET A 319 29.02 10.16 8.06
C MET A 319 28.20 11.36 8.57
N THR A 320 26.90 11.37 8.31
CA THR A 320 26.01 12.51 8.59
C THR A 320 25.07 12.23 9.77
N SER A 321 24.56 11.02 9.88
CA SER A 321 23.53 10.64 10.84
C SER A 321 24.10 9.76 11.95
N TRP A 322 23.46 9.81 13.13
CA TRP A 322 23.77 8.89 14.21
C TRP A 322 23.05 7.56 13.97
N GLY A 323 23.61 6.48 14.49
CA GLY A 323 22.93 5.20 14.59
C GLY A 323 23.10 4.66 15.99
N GLY A 324 22.05 4.10 16.58
CA GLY A 324 22.16 3.60 17.94
C GLY A 324 21.32 2.36 18.21
N VAL A 325 21.61 1.77 19.36
CA VAL A 325 21.08 0.49 19.82
C VAL A 325 20.99 0.50 21.34
N ARG A 326 19.94 -0.10 21.89
CA ARG A 326 19.78 -0.31 23.33
C ARG A 326 20.14 -1.74 23.73
N GLY A 327 20.38 -1.96 25.02
CA GLY A 327 20.40 -3.27 25.64
C GLY A 327 19.02 -3.92 25.57
N ARG A 328 18.98 -5.24 25.43
CA ARG A 328 17.77 -6.04 25.54
C ARG A 328 17.16 -5.90 26.92
N TYR A 329 17.96 -5.99 27.98
CA TYR A 329 17.47 -5.88 29.35
C TYR A 329 17.80 -4.51 29.94
N GLY A 330 16.86 -3.97 30.71
CA GLY A 330 17.01 -2.76 31.51
C GLY A 330 16.58 -3.00 32.95
N ILE A 331 16.68 -1.99 33.81
CA ILE A 331 16.20 -2.07 35.19
C ILE A 331 15.04 -1.11 35.41
N ASP A 332 13.98 -1.57 36.06
CA ASP A 332 12.83 -0.75 36.45
C ASP A 332 13.17 0.07 37.72
N PRO A 333 13.28 1.41 37.62
CA PRO A 333 13.58 2.26 38.77
C PRO A 333 12.44 2.36 39.80
N ARG A 334 11.26 1.77 39.53
CA ARG A 334 10.08 1.83 40.41
C ARG A 334 9.96 0.64 41.36
N ARG A 335 10.76 -0.42 41.20
CA ARG A 335 10.63 -1.64 42.02
C ARG A 335 11.27 -1.43 43.39
N GLU A 336 10.51 -1.73 44.45
CA GLU A 336 10.99 -1.76 45.83
C GLU A 336 11.37 -3.22 46.20
N GLY A 337 12.65 -3.47 46.54
CA GLY A 337 13.16 -4.81 46.93
C GLY A 337 14.70 -4.90 46.94
N GLU A 338 15.25 -6.04 47.37
CA GLU A 338 16.70 -6.38 47.39
C GLU A 338 17.28 -6.58 45.96
N THR A 339 17.00 -5.64 45.07
CA THR A 339 17.58 -5.55 43.73
C THR A 339 19.03 -5.10 43.83
N VAL A 340 19.88 -5.53 42.90
CA VAL A 340 21.24 -4.99 42.81
C VAL A 340 21.17 -3.51 42.40
N GLY A 341 21.19 -2.61 43.38
CA GLY A 341 20.96 -1.17 43.19
C GLY A 341 22.02 -0.47 42.34
N LYS A 342 23.16 -1.11 42.08
CA LYS A 342 24.32 -0.54 41.35
C LYS A 342 24.80 -1.49 40.26
N VAL A 343 24.63 -1.08 39.01
CA VAL A 343 25.00 -1.89 37.83
C VAL A 343 25.87 -1.13 36.84
N MET A 344 26.60 -1.87 36.01
CA MET A 344 27.40 -1.30 34.94
C MET A 344 27.48 -2.16 33.68
N PHE A 345 27.84 -1.52 32.58
CA PHE A 345 28.29 -2.17 31.36
C PHE A 345 29.50 -1.43 30.78
N GLU A 346 30.35 -2.12 30.03
CA GLU A 346 31.52 -1.51 29.38
C GLU A 346 31.31 -1.40 27.86
N ALA A 347 31.75 -0.28 27.29
CA ALA A 347 31.82 -0.08 25.85
C ALA A 347 33.24 0.30 25.44
N GLU A 348 33.87 -0.51 24.60
CA GLU A 348 35.19 -0.27 24.04
C GLU A 348 35.08 0.30 22.63
N VAL A 349 35.68 1.45 22.36
CA VAL A 349 35.71 2.03 21.01
C VAL A 349 36.75 1.31 20.15
N THR A 350 36.31 0.60 19.10
CA THR A 350 37.19 -0.19 18.24
C THR A 350 37.53 0.51 16.92
N ASP A 351 36.83 1.57 16.57
CA ASP A 351 37.10 2.34 15.36
C ASP A 351 36.99 3.86 15.55
N ASP A 352 37.63 4.61 14.66
CA ASP A 352 37.63 6.07 14.69
C ASP A 352 36.24 6.60 14.37
N GLY A 353 35.83 7.71 15.02
CA GLY A 353 34.52 8.33 14.82
C GLY A 353 33.97 8.95 16.09
N LEU A 354 32.66 9.21 16.11
CA LEU A 354 31.98 9.73 17.30
C LEU A 354 31.12 8.65 17.94
N ALA A 355 31.27 8.51 19.26
CA ALA A 355 30.50 7.58 20.08
C ALA A 355 29.89 8.31 21.29
N ARG A 356 28.72 7.85 21.71
CA ARG A 356 28.01 8.23 22.92
C ARG A 356 27.49 6.98 23.61
N PHE A 357 27.75 6.87 24.91
CA PHE A 357 27.36 5.71 25.73
C PHE A 357 26.59 6.16 26.97
N GLY A 358 25.69 5.33 27.47
CA GLY A 358 24.95 5.61 28.70
C GLY A 358 23.65 4.84 28.81
N PHE A 359 22.60 5.48 29.30
CA PHE A 359 21.32 4.84 29.60
C PHE A 359 20.17 5.57 28.92
N SER A 360 19.19 4.82 28.42
CA SER A 360 18.00 5.35 27.76
C SER A 360 16.77 4.58 28.21
N SER A 361 15.67 5.29 28.46
CA SER A 361 14.37 4.65 28.65
C SER A 361 13.79 4.18 27.31
N ARG A 362 12.70 3.41 27.35
CA ARG A 362 12.03 2.93 26.11
C ARG A 362 11.55 4.05 25.18
N PHE A 363 11.28 5.24 25.73
CA PHE A 363 10.79 6.41 24.98
C PHE A 363 11.91 7.29 24.39
N GLY A 364 13.16 7.06 24.79
CA GLY A 364 14.32 7.77 24.24
C GLY A 364 14.56 7.42 22.77
N ALA A 365 15.03 8.41 22.00
CA ALA A 365 15.41 8.25 20.62
C ALA A 365 16.61 7.29 20.49
N LEU A 366 16.52 6.34 19.57
CA LEU A 366 17.55 5.33 19.37
C LEU A 366 18.84 5.91 18.80
N ASP A 367 18.75 6.93 17.97
CA ASP A 367 19.87 7.65 17.34
C ASP A 367 20.27 8.93 18.11
N GLY A 368 19.59 9.20 19.21
CA GLY A 368 19.61 10.48 19.90
C GLY A 368 20.02 10.41 21.37
N LEU A 369 20.85 9.45 21.79
CA LEU A 369 21.25 9.29 23.21
C LEU A 369 21.79 10.60 23.82
N GLY A 370 21.09 11.11 24.84
CA GLY A 370 21.35 12.38 25.52
C GLY A 370 20.80 13.63 24.81
N ALA A 371 20.13 13.48 23.66
CA ALA A 371 19.49 14.57 22.92
C ALA A 371 17.99 14.72 23.23
N ASP A 372 17.46 13.91 24.13
CA ASP A 372 16.09 13.95 24.63
C ASP A 372 16.04 13.88 26.16
N ALA A 373 14.86 14.11 26.73
CA ALA A 373 14.63 14.06 28.18
C ALA A 373 14.57 12.63 28.75
N HIS A 374 14.67 11.61 27.90
CA HIS A 374 14.46 10.21 28.21
C HIS A 374 15.76 9.40 28.23
N SER A 375 16.91 10.05 28.02
CA SER A 375 18.19 9.39 27.86
C SER A 375 19.35 10.24 28.38
N TYR A 376 20.41 9.56 28.82
CA TYR A 376 21.59 10.11 29.47
C TYR A 376 22.84 9.58 28.75
N GLY A 377 23.62 10.46 28.14
CA GLY A 377 24.74 10.06 27.30
C GLY A 377 26.04 10.77 27.65
N TYR A 378 27.16 10.06 27.60
CA TYR A 378 28.52 10.61 27.66
C TYR A 378 29.23 10.36 26.32
N GLY A 379 29.71 11.43 25.69
CA GLY A 379 30.26 11.41 24.34
C GLY A 379 31.77 11.50 24.27
N GLY A 380 32.35 10.99 23.17
CA GLY A 380 33.80 10.98 22.93
C GLY A 380 34.48 12.35 22.97
N THR A 381 33.71 13.42 22.87
CA THR A 381 34.18 14.82 23.03
C THR A 381 34.38 15.25 24.49
N GLY A 382 34.16 14.37 25.47
CA GLY A 382 34.29 14.66 26.90
C GLY A 382 33.05 15.30 27.53
N LYS A 383 31.96 15.37 26.77
CA LYS A 383 30.71 16.02 27.20
C LYS A 383 29.68 15.02 27.66
N LYS A 384 28.99 15.37 28.75
CA LYS A 384 27.74 14.72 29.14
C LYS A 384 26.57 15.41 28.43
N SER A 385 25.55 14.63 28.06
CA SER A 385 24.39 15.08 27.29
C SER A 385 23.08 14.53 27.83
N HIS A 386 22.11 15.43 28.02
CA HIS A 386 20.73 15.12 28.41
C HIS A 386 19.81 16.26 27.95
N ASN A 387 18.64 15.95 27.40
CA ASN A 387 17.62 16.92 26.99
C ASN A 387 18.17 18.09 26.12
N LYS A 388 19.04 17.76 25.15
CA LYS A 388 19.73 18.71 24.26
C LYS A 388 20.71 19.67 24.95
N SER A 389 20.99 19.50 26.24
CA SER A 389 22.13 20.14 26.92
C SER A 389 23.39 19.31 26.69
N PHE A 390 24.52 19.98 26.43
CA PHE A 390 25.83 19.36 26.23
C PHE A 390 26.86 20.08 27.10
N GLU A 391 27.24 19.47 28.21
CA GLU A 391 28.08 20.07 29.25
C GLU A 391 29.43 19.35 29.33
N ASP A 392 30.50 20.10 29.56
CA ASP A 392 31.81 19.51 29.84
C ASP A 392 31.74 18.76 31.18
N TYR A 393 32.29 17.55 31.21
CA TYR A 393 32.16 16.65 32.37
C TYR A 393 33.41 15.81 32.58
N GLY A 394 33.81 15.05 31.56
CA GLY A 394 34.88 14.08 31.66
C GLY A 394 35.97 14.30 30.63
N GLU A 395 36.94 13.39 30.59
CA GLU A 395 37.99 13.41 29.59
C GLU A 395 37.45 13.04 28.19
N LYS A 396 38.15 13.41 27.11
CA LYS A 396 37.83 12.89 25.78
C LYS A 396 38.21 11.41 25.68
N PHE A 397 37.46 10.63 24.91
CA PHE A 397 37.79 9.23 24.63
C PHE A 397 37.74 8.95 23.12
N LYS A 398 38.56 8.01 22.67
CA LYS A 398 38.79 7.68 21.26
C LYS A 398 38.99 6.17 21.07
N LYS A 399 39.29 5.75 19.84
CA LYS A 399 39.66 4.37 19.51
C LYS A 399 40.69 3.80 20.49
N GLY A 400 40.38 2.64 21.06
CA GLY A 400 41.16 1.93 22.08
C GLY A 400 40.74 2.23 23.53
N ASP A 401 39.98 3.29 23.79
CA ASP A 401 39.47 3.58 25.14
C ASP A 401 38.24 2.73 25.47
N VAL A 402 38.12 2.37 26.75
CA VAL A 402 36.99 1.65 27.34
C VAL A 402 36.23 2.60 28.26
N VAL A 403 34.92 2.70 28.06
CA VAL A 403 34.03 3.51 28.90
C VAL A 403 33.12 2.58 29.70
N GLY A 404 33.22 2.62 31.02
CA GLY A 404 32.24 2.00 31.91
C GLY A 404 31.08 2.95 32.13
N CYS A 405 29.85 2.47 31.93
CA CYS A 405 28.63 3.22 32.18
C CYS A 405 27.95 2.66 33.43
N LEU A 406 27.80 3.50 34.46
CA LEU A 406 27.38 3.09 35.80
C LEU A 406 26.01 3.71 36.13
N LEU A 407 25.12 2.89 36.68
CA LEU A 407 23.80 3.30 37.14
C LEU A 407 23.61 2.87 38.59
N ASP A 408 23.45 3.85 39.46
CA ASP A 408 23.01 3.70 40.86
C ASP A 408 21.54 4.09 40.94
N ILE A 409 20.67 3.10 41.10
CA ILE A 409 19.21 3.29 41.12
C ILE A 409 18.76 3.85 42.46
N GLU A 410 19.32 3.35 43.57
CA GLU A 410 18.99 3.81 44.92
C GLU A 410 19.45 5.25 45.14
N GLY A 411 20.67 5.57 44.70
CA GLY A 411 21.18 6.94 44.70
C GLY A 411 20.57 7.83 43.62
N GLY A 412 19.94 7.23 42.60
CA GLY A 412 19.39 7.94 41.44
C GLY A 412 20.47 8.65 40.62
N VAL A 413 21.65 8.05 40.45
CA VAL A 413 22.82 8.65 39.82
C VAL A 413 23.28 7.83 38.61
N VAL A 414 23.62 8.53 37.53
CA VAL A 414 24.37 7.96 36.39
C VAL A 414 25.78 8.54 36.41
N SER A 415 26.78 7.68 36.32
CA SER A 415 28.21 8.05 36.30
C SER A 415 28.98 7.24 35.26
N PHE A 416 30.23 7.63 34.99
CA PHE A 416 31.06 7.00 33.96
C PHE A 416 32.49 6.77 34.46
N THR A 417 33.14 5.74 33.93
CA THR A 417 34.58 5.51 34.04
C THR A 417 35.22 5.55 32.66
N LYS A 418 36.49 5.91 32.60
CA LYS A 418 37.32 5.78 31.40
C LYS A 418 38.56 4.97 31.75
N ASN A 419 38.77 3.86 31.05
CA ASN A 419 39.86 2.92 31.28
C ASN A 419 39.99 2.51 32.76
N GLY A 420 38.85 2.28 33.43
CA GLY A 420 38.76 1.93 34.86
C GLY A 420 38.83 3.11 35.84
N LYS A 421 39.16 4.32 35.40
CA LYS A 421 39.21 5.52 36.28
C LYS A 421 37.86 6.22 36.34
N SER A 422 37.33 6.44 37.53
CA SER A 422 36.06 7.18 37.74
C SER A 422 36.14 8.64 37.29
N LEU A 423 35.06 9.12 36.68
CA LEU A 423 34.89 10.52 36.23
C LEU A 423 33.94 11.32 37.14
N GLY A 424 33.46 10.73 38.24
CA GLY A 424 32.51 11.35 39.19
C GLY A 424 31.05 11.27 38.73
N ASP A 425 30.13 11.93 39.43
CA ASP A 425 28.69 11.87 39.11
C ASP A 425 28.36 12.71 37.87
N ALA A 426 27.67 12.13 36.88
CA ALA A 426 27.29 12.84 35.66
C ALA A 426 25.89 13.42 35.75
N PHE A 427 24.92 12.60 36.16
CA PHE A 427 23.50 12.96 36.17
C PHE A 427 22.81 12.47 37.44
N ARG A 428 21.79 13.21 37.87
CA ARG A 428 20.73 12.68 38.73
C ARG A 428 19.53 12.33 37.87
N LEU A 429 18.89 11.18 38.15
CA LEU A 429 17.69 10.75 37.45
C LEU A 429 16.57 11.78 37.65
N SER A 430 15.88 12.12 36.56
CA SER A 430 14.72 13.03 36.61
C SER A 430 13.50 12.31 37.17
N GLU A 431 12.49 13.06 37.63
CA GLU A 431 11.20 12.47 38.04
C GLU A 431 10.56 11.61 36.93
N GLN A 432 10.78 11.97 35.66
CA GLN A 432 10.28 11.23 34.50
C GLN A 432 11.03 9.91 34.32
N SER A 433 12.36 9.90 34.49
CA SER A 433 13.17 8.69 34.42
C SER A 433 12.92 7.77 35.61
N ALA A 434 12.68 8.33 36.80
CA ALA A 434 12.27 7.58 37.99
C ALA A 434 10.90 6.90 37.82
N LYS A 435 10.03 7.45 36.96
CA LYS A 435 8.73 6.87 36.59
C LYS A 435 8.77 6.05 35.31
N SER A 436 9.91 5.98 34.63
CA SER A 436 10.05 5.28 33.36
C SER A 436 10.08 3.77 33.57
N ASP A 437 9.51 3.02 32.63
CA ASP A 437 9.44 1.57 32.73
C ASP A 437 10.68 0.89 32.13
N GLY A 438 11.81 1.13 32.81
CA GLY A 438 13.10 0.57 32.47
C GLY A 438 14.10 1.60 31.96
N LEU A 439 15.29 1.61 32.56
CA LEU A 439 16.49 2.24 32.02
C LEU A 439 17.40 1.16 31.42
N PHE A 440 17.65 1.29 30.12
CA PHE A 440 18.39 0.32 29.32
C PHE A 440 19.77 0.87 29.00
N PRO A 441 20.83 0.04 29.01
CA PRO A 441 22.10 0.37 28.37
C PRO A 441 21.86 0.89 26.95
N ALA A 442 22.57 1.92 26.53
CA ALA A 442 22.36 2.54 25.23
C ALA A 442 23.68 3.02 24.62
N VAL A 443 23.77 2.86 23.30
CA VAL A 443 24.94 3.24 22.51
C VAL A 443 24.48 3.97 21.25
N CYS A 444 25.11 5.11 20.97
CA CYS A 444 24.96 5.86 19.72
C CYS A 444 26.32 6.10 19.07
N LEU A 445 26.43 5.77 17.78
CA LEU A 445 27.64 5.84 16.97
C LEU A 445 27.40 6.66 15.71
N LYS A 446 28.42 7.38 15.25
CA LYS A 446 28.43 8.10 13.98
C LYS A 446 29.77 7.92 13.32
N ASN A 447 29.75 7.21 12.19
CA ASN A 447 30.92 6.67 11.49
C ASN A 447 31.92 6.05 12.47
N ALA A 448 31.47 5.13 13.32
CA ALA A 448 32.26 4.54 14.40
C ALA A 448 31.83 3.08 14.68
N GLU A 449 32.65 2.35 15.43
CA GLU A 449 32.38 1.00 15.92
C GLU A 449 32.81 0.85 17.39
N CYS A 450 32.06 0.06 18.15
CA CYS A 450 32.44 -0.32 19.50
C CYS A 450 32.04 -1.77 19.83
N VAL A 451 32.59 -2.30 20.92
CA VAL A 451 32.20 -3.59 21.52
C VAL A 451 31.62 -3.36 22.90
N VAL A 452 30.41 -3.84 23.14
CA VAL A 452 29.66 -3.68 24.39
C VAL A 452 29.66 -4.98 25.18
N ARG A 453 29.97 -4.90 26.47
CA ARG A 453 30.08 -6.05 27.38
C ARG A 453 29.20 -5.84 28.60
N PHE A 454 28.51 -6.90 29.02
CA PHE A 454 27.56 -6.86 30.13
C PHE A 454 27.95 -7.79 31.29
N VAL A 455 28.78 -8.80 31.04
CA VAL A 455 29.22 -9.78 32.04
C VAL A 455 30.59 -9.38 32.58
N GLU A 456 30.77 -9.40 33.91
CA GLU A 456 31.97 -8.91 34.58
C GLU A 456 33.25 -9.65 34.15
N GLU A 457 33.15 -10.95 33.86
CA GLU A 457 34.27 -11.77 33.40
C GLU A 457 34.84 -11.29 32.05
N ASP A 458 34.02 -10.60 31.24
CA ASP A 458 34.43 -10.05 29.95
C ASP A 458 34.98 -8.63 30.08
N PHE A 459 34.83 -7.96 31.23
CA PHE A 459 35.24 -6.57 31.39
C PHE A 459 36.76 -6.41 31.34
N LYS A 460 37.22 -5.35 30.67
CA LYS A 460 38.64 -5.00 30.61
C LYS A 460 39.12 -4.32 31.89
N HIS A 461 38.21 -3.70 32.63
CA HIS A 461 38.50 -3.08 33.91
C HIS A 461 37.54 -3.60 34.98
N ALA A 462 38.06 -3.82 36.18
CA ALA A 462 37.25 -4.29 37.30
C ALA A 462 36.15 -3.25 37.63
N PRO A 463 34.92 -3.70 37.94
CA PRO A 463 33.87 -2.82 38.44
C PRO A 463 34.31 -2.01 39.66
N PRO A 464 33.90 -0.73 39.78
CA PRO A 464 34.06 0.03 41.02
C PRO A 464 33.31 -0.62 42.19
N GLU A 465 33.74 -0.30 43.42
CA GLU A 465 33.19 -0.91 44.64
C GLU A 465 31.65 -0.84 44.70
N GLY A 466 31.01 -1.99 44.84
CA GLY A 466 29.56 -2.14 44.92
C GLY A 466 28.82 -2.17 43.58
N TYR A 467 29.50 -2.00 42.44
CA TYR A 467 28.88 -2.18 41.11
C TYR A 467 29.09 -3.60 40.60
N VAL A 468 28.05 -4.15 39.98
CA VAL A 468 28.10 -5.43 39.27
C VAL A 468 27.84 -5.24 37.79
N GLY A 469 28.25 -6.19 36.96
CA GLY A 469 27.90 -6.21 35.55
C GLY A 469 26.40 -6.43 35.35
N PHE A 470 25.84 -5.85 34.29
CA PHE A 470 24.43 -6.05 33.92
C PHE A 470 24.04 -7.53 33.78
N GLY A 471 24.98 -8.43 33.46
CA GLY A 471 24.76 -9.88 33.43
C GLY A 471 24.51 -10.50 34.80
N SER A 472 24.95 -9.87 35.89
CA SER A 472 24.76 -10.33 37.27
C SER A 472 23.37 -10.01 37.82
N LEU A 473 22.53 -9.27 37.06
CA LEU A 473 21.14 -9.01 37.45
C LEU A 473 20.33 -10.30 37.49
N ASN A 474 19.50 -10.45 38.52
CA ASN A 474 18.54 -11.54 38.57
C ASN A 474 17.54 -11.38 37.43
N SER A 475 17.25 -12.47 36.73
CA SER A 475 16.27 -12.47 35.63
C SER A 475 14.88 -12.00 36.07
N ARG A 476 14.51 -12.18 37.34
CA ARG A 476 13.27 -11.67 37.94
C ARG A 476 13.23 -10.15 38.05
N ASP A 477 14.39 -9.51 38.19
CA ASP A 477 14.55 -8.08 38.48
C ASP A 477 14.80 -7.26 37.21
N ALA A 478 15.14 -7.92 36.11
CA ALA A 478 15.37 -7.30 34.82
C ALA A 478 14.08 -7.07 34.03
N VAL A 479 14.00 -5.95 33.32
CA VAL A 479 12.95 -5.66 32.33
C VAL A 479 13.44 -6.08 30.96
N ASP A 480 12.83 -7.09 30.34
CA ASP A 480 13.13 -7.49 28.96
C ASP A 480 12.49 -6.52 27.96
N GLY A 481 13.31 -5.67 27.36
CA GLY A 481 13.01 -4.72 26.28
C GLY A 481 12.51 -5.35 24.99
N ASP A 482 12.82 -6.64 24.77
CA ASP A 482 12.45 -7.38 23.55
C ASP A 482 11.26 -8.31 23.76
N ASP A 483 10.81 -8.51 25.00
CA ASP A 483 9.70 -9.40 25.34
C ASP A 483 8.33 -8.73 25.07
N PRO A 484 7.52 -9.25 24.12
CA PRO A 484 6.14 -8.80 23.93
C PRO A 484 5.29 -9.02 25.18
N ALA A 485 5.61 -10.00 26.03
CA ALA A 485 4.91 -10.21 27.29
C ALA A 485 5.22 -9.13 28.35
N SER A 486 6.28 -8.33 28.19
CA SER A 486 6.47 -7.11 29.00
C SER A 486 5.49 -6.00 28.62
N ALA A 487 4.97 -6.01 27.39
CA ALA A 487 3.83 -5.19 26.98
C ALA A 487 2.50 -5.83 27.46
N GLU A 488 2.38 -7.16 27.48
CA GLU A 488 1.21 -7.88 28.02
C GLU A 488 1.11 -7.78 29.56
N ALA A 489 2.23 -7.73 30.29
CA ALA A 489 2.24 -7.50 31.74
C ALA A 489 1.72 -6.09 32.12
N ARG A 490 1.73 -5.14 31.18
CA ARG A 490 1.07 -3.83 31.31
C ARG A 490 -0.42 -3.87 30.94
N SER A 491 -0.90 -4.89 30.22
CA SER A 491 -2.35 -5.12 30.01
C SER A 491 -3.07 -5.32 31.36
N LYS A 492 -2.35 -5.67 32.43
CA LYS A 492 -2.84 -5.66 33.81
C LYS A 492 -3.29 -4.28 34.32
N SER A 493 -2.95 -3.18 33.63
CA SER A 493 -3.50 -1.84 33.91
C SER A 493 -4.87 -1.59 33.28
N GLY A 494 -5.37 -2.51 32.45
CA GLY A 494 -6.69 -2.42 31.81
C GLY A 494 -6.81 -1.42 30.65
N VAL A 495 -5.74 -0.70 30.29
CA VAL A 495 -5.76 0.30 29.21
C VAL A 495 -5.41 -0.36 27.87
N ARG A 496 -6.26 -0.19 26.85
CA ARG A 496 -6.04 -0.72 25.50
C ARG A 496 -4.88 -0.01 24.80
N ILE A 497 -4.00 -0.78 24.15
CA ILE A 497 -2.85 -0.28 23.39
C ILE A 497 -3.10 -0.56 21.90
N PRO A 498 -2.80 0.39 20.98
CA PRO A 498 -3.14 0.21 19.57
C PRO A 498 -2.27 -0.84 18.88
N ARG A 499 -2.92 -1.61 18.01
CA ARG A 499 -2.32 -2.65 17.14
C ARG A 499 -2.22 -2.19 15.69
N ALA A 500 -3.01 -1.20 15.29
CA ALA A 500 -2.94 -0.62 13.96
C ALA A 500 -2.78 0.91 14.00
N LEU A 501 -1.96 1.44 13.10
CA LEU A 501 -1.84 2.88 12.82
C LEU A 501 -2.11 3.15 11.35
N ILE A 502 -3.05 4.04 11.06
CA ILE A 502 -3.41 4.53 9.74
C ILE A 502 -3.10 6.02 9.67
N LEU A 503 -2.21 6.39 8.75
CA LEU A 503 -1.85 7.78 8.48
C LEU A 503 -2.53 8.28 7.22
N GLU A 504 -3.11 9.47 7.37
CA GLU A 504 -3.91 10.14 6.34
C GLU A 504 -3.34 11.56 6.11
N PRO A 505 -3.28 12.05 4.85
CA PRO A 505 -2.63 13.32 4.52
C PRO A 505 -3.43 14.55 4.95
N ALA A 506 -4.75 14.40 5.08
CA ALA A 506 -5.67 15.48 5.42
C ALA A 506 -6.61 15.08 6.56
N ARG A 507 -7.20 16.09 7.22
CA ARG A 507 -8.09 15.85 8.37
C ARG A 507 -9.40 15.21 7.94
N GLU A 508 -9.94 15.67 6.82
CA GLU A 508 -11.19 15.21 6.25
C GLU A 508 -11.10 13.75 5.81
N LEU A 509 -9.94 13.34 5.29
CA LEU A 509 -9.67 11.95 4.92
C LEU A 509 -9.51 11.07 6.16
N ALA A 510 -8.80 11.56 7.19
CA ALA A 510 -8.72 10.89 8.48
C ALA A 510 -10.10 10.68 9.14
N GLU A 511 -10.99 11.67 9.04
CA GLU A 511 -12.38 11.54 9.50
C GLU A 511 -13.14 10.48 8.72
N GLN A 512 -13.07 10.48 7.39
CA GLN A 512 -13.73 9.48 6.53
C GLN A 512 -13.23 8.06 6.81
N THR A 513 -11.91 7.88 6.90
CA THR A 513 -11.31 6.59 7.22
C THR A 513 -11.67 6.15 8.64
N HIS A 514 -11.74 7.07 9.60
CA HIS A 514 -12.19 6.75 10.95
C HIS A 514 -13.67 6.35 11.00
N GLU A 515 -14.55 7.05 10.30
CA GLU A 515 -15.97 6.67 10.17
C GLU A 515 -16.11 5.28 9.56
N PHE A 516 -15.30 4.93 8.56
CA PHE A 516 -15.22 3.57 8.04
C PHE A 516 -14.89 2.56 9.14
N PHE A 517 -13.83 2.78 9.91
CA PHE A 517 -13.45 1.87 11.00
C PHE A 517 -14.53 1.78 12.09
N VAL A 518 -15.18 2.89 12.46
CA VAL A 518 -16.28 2.90 13.44
C VAL A 518 -17.47 2.07 12.96
N ASN A 519 -17.89 2.26 11.71
CA ASN A 519 -19.04 1.56 11.15
C ASN A 519 -18.78 0.05 11.07
N PHE A 520 -17.63 -0.36 10.51
CA PHE A 520 -17.31 -1.78 10.35
C PHE A 520 -16.89 -2.46 11.65
N ALA A 521 -16.29 -1.73 12.61
CA ALA A 521 -15.96 -2.28 13.92
C ALA A 521 -17.21 -2.63 14.75
N SER A 522 -18.36 -2.01 14.47
CA SER A 522 -19.59 -2.21 15.25
C SER A 522 -20.14 -3.64 15.18
N GLU A 523 -19.76 -4.41 14.14
CA GLU A 523 -20.11 -5.83 14.01
C GLU A 523 -19.28 -6.73 14.94
N PHE A 524 -18.13 -6.26 15.44
CA PHE A 524 -17.30 -7.03 16.36
C PHE A 524 -17.69 -6.77 17.81
N ARG A 525 -18.32 -7.78 18.43
CA ARG A 525 -18.73 -7.71 19.85
C ARG A 525 -17.68 -8.29 20.80
N ASP A 526 -16.96 -9.34 20.37
CA ASP A 526 -15.96 -10.00 21.21
C ASP A 526 -14.75 -10.50 20.38
N PRO A 527 -13.53 -9.94 20.59
CA PRO A 527 -13.28 -8.66 21.26
C PRO A 527 -13.87 -7.48 20.45
N ALA A 528 -14.51 -6.54 21.14
CA ALA A 528 -14.86 -5.26 20.53
C ALA A 528 -13.60 -4.44 20.23
N ILE A 529 -13.55 -3.85 19.03
CA ILE A 529 -12.46 -2.99 18.56
C ILE A 529 -12.83 -1.53 18.83
N VAL A 530 -11.88 -0.74 19.34
CA VAL A 530 -12.06 0.69 19.60
C VAL A 530 -11.18 1.52 18.65
N PRO A 531 -11.74 2.10 17.58
CA PRO A 531 -11.05 3.05 16.72
C PRO A 531 -10.90 4.41 17.39
N GLY A 532 -9.79 5.11 17.16
CA GLY A 532 -9.54 6.47 17.65
C GLY A 532 -9.07 7.42 16.57
N LEU A 533 -9.58 8.65 16.57
CA LEU A 533 -9.24 9.71 15.61
C LEU A 533 -8.33 10.79 16.22
N PHE A 534 -7.18 11.02 15.58
CA PHE A 534 -6.15 11.96 16.05
C PHE A 534 -5.74 12.96 14.97
N ILE A 535 -6.46 14.08 14.92
CA ILE A 535 -6.26 15.17 13.97
C ILE A 535 -6.00 16.50 14.69
N GLY A 536 -5.29 17.42 14.03
CA GLY A 536 -5.09 18.78 14.57
C GLY A 536 -6.37 19.63 14.48
N GLY A 537 -6.41 20.74 15.21
CA GLY A 537 -7.48 21.77 15.08
C GLY A 537 -8.83 21.42 15.71
N VAL A 538 -8.94 20.28 16.39
CA VAL A 538 -10.07 19.93 17.25
C VAL A 538 -9.68 20.10 18.73
N LYS A 539 -10.67 20.18 19.63
CA LYS A 539 -10.40 20.31 21.07
C LYS A 539 -9.61 19.11 21.58
N GLU A 540 -8.60 19.36 22.41
CA GLU A 540 -7.74 18.27 22.93
C GLU A 540 -8.44 17.35 23.93
N GLY A 541 -9.44 17.87 24.66
CA GLY A 541 -10.15 17.14 25.73
C GLY A 541 -10.70 15.76 25.29
N PRO A 542 -11.49 15.69 24.20
CA PRO A 542 -11.99 14.42 23.66
C PRO A 542 -10.89 13.43 23.26
N GLN A 543 -9.82 13.90 22.60
CA GLN A 543 -8.69 13.03 22.23
C GLN A 543 -7.95 12.50 23.46
N HIS A 544 -7.76 13.33 24.49
CA HIS A 544 -7.17 12.90 25.76
C HIS A 544 -8.06 11.91 26.51
N ALA A 545 -9.39 12.03 26.42
CA ALA A 545 -10.31 11.05 26.99
C ALA A 545 -10.17 9.69 26.29
N LEU A 546 -10.18 9.67 24.95
CA LEU A 546 -9.95 8.46 24.16
C LEU A 546 -8.61 7.78 24.48
N LEU A 547 -7.53 8.56 24.64
CA LEU A 547 -6.22 8.00 25.02
C LEU A 547 -6.19 7.41 26.42
N ARG A 548 -6.99 7.94 27.36
CA ARG A 548 -7.12 7.36 28.71
C ARG A 548 -7.95 6.08 28.72
N GLU A 549 -9.00 6.03 27.90
CA GLU A 549 -9.85 4.84 27.74
C GLU A 549 -9.14 3.73 26.94
N GLY A 550 -8.19 4.12 26.09
CA GLY A 550 -7.39 3.25 25.25
C GLY A 550 -8.06 2.96 23.91
N VAL A 551 -7.24 2.75 22.88
CA VAL A 551 -7.69 2.52 21.49
C VAL A 551 -6.95 1.33 20.89
N ASP A 552 -7.60 0.60 19.99
CA ASP A 552 -7.04 -0.57 19.30
C ASP A 552 -6.53 -0.19 17.88
N ILE A 553 -7.19 0.77 17.24
CA ILE A 553 -6.85 1.28 15.90
C ILE A 553 -6.72 2.81 15.97
N VAL A 554 -5.61 3.35 15.48
CA VAL A 554 -5.33 4.78 15.43
C VAL A 554 -5.45 5.27 14.00
N THR A 555 -6.34 6.22 13.74
CA THR A 555 -6.43 6.95 12.47
C THR A 555 -6.07 8.42 12.70
N GLY A 556 -5.18 9.00 11.91
CA GLY A 556 -4.82 10.40 12.13
C GLY A 556 -3.83 11.01 11.16
N THR A 557 -3.63 12.31 11.30
CA THR A 557 -2.63 13.06 10.52
C THR A 557 -1.22 12.89 11.13
N PRO A 558 -0.16 12.73 10.32
CA PRO A 558 1.19 12.40 10.80
C PRO A 558 1.71 13.30 11.93
N ILE A 559 1.56 14.62 11.79
CA ILE A 559 2.07 15.59 12.75
C ILE A 559 1.40 15.42 14.12
N ARG A 560 0.07 15.26 14.14
CA ARG A 560 -0.68 15.11 15.40
C ARG A 560 -0.35 13.79 16.09
N VAL A 561 -0.25 12.70 15.33
CA VAL A 561 0.14 11.39 15.89
C VAL A 561 1.55 11.48 16.47
N LEU A 562 2.51 12.06 15.75
CA LEU A 562 3.89 12.20 16.24
C LEU A 562 3.97 13.01 17.54
N GLU A 563 3.20 14.09 17.65
CA GLU A 563 3.12 14.91 18.86
C GLU A 563 2.64 14.09 20.08
N LEU A 564 1.57 13.29 19.92
CA LEU A 564 1.05 12.44 20.98
C LEU A 564 2.04 11.38 21.42
N VAL A 565 2.77 10.79 20.47
CA VAL A 565 3.82 9.80 20.75
C VAL A 565 5.02 10.44 21.45
N GLN A 566 5.46 11.62 21.00
CA GLN A 566 6.58 12.35 21.62
C GLN A 566 6.27 12.76 23.06
N ASN A 567 5.03 13.07 23.36
CA ASN A 567 4.57 13.43 24.70
C ASN A 567 4.26 12.22 25.58
N GLY A 568 4.51 10.99 25.12
CA GLY A 568 4.25 9.75 25.87
C GLY A 568 2.77 9.46 26.09
N LYS A 569 1.88 10.10 25.32
CA LYS A 569 0.41 9.91 25.44
C LYS A 569 -0.12 8.79 24.56
N LEU A 570 0.59 8.46 23.48
CA LEU A 570 0.25 7.37 22.57
C LEU A 570 1.44 6.43 22.45
N ASP A 571 1.23 5.16 22.80
CA ASP A 571 2.25 4.11 22.70
C ASP A 571 2.13 3.37 21.36
N LEU A 572 3.24 3.20 20.65
CA LEU A 572 3.31 2.48 19.38
C LEU A 572 3.99 1.11 19.50
N SER A 573 4.35 0.68 20.72
CA SER A 573 5.14 -0.55 20.93
C SER A 573 4.40 -1.83 20.55
N ALA A 574 3.07 -1.79 20.44
CA ALA A 574 2.23 -2.94 20.07
C ALA A 574 1.70 -2.87 18.62
N ILE A 575 2.10 -1.87 17.83
CA ILE A 575 1.66 -1.75 16.44
C ILE A 575 2.17 -2.93 15.62
N ARG A 576 1.24 -3.63 14.95
CA ARG A 576 1.46 -4.72 14.01
C ARG A 576 1.12 -4.34 12.58
N TYR A 577 0.17 -3.42 12.41
CA TYR A 577 -0.30 -2.99 11.09
C TYR A 577 -0.07 -1.49 10.92
N PHE A 578 0.72 -1.12 9.92
CA PHE A 578 0.99 0.28 9.61
C PHE A 578 0.54 0.61 8.20
N VAL A 579 -0.44 1.51 8.08
CA VAL A 579 -1.04 1.92 6.82
C VAL A 579 -0.68 3.36 6.50
N LEU A 580 -0.25 3.60 5.27
CA LEU A 580 -0.15 4.93 4.67
C LEU A 580 -1.17 5.02 3.55
N ASP A 581 -2.28 5.73 3.77
CA ASP A 581 -3.24 6.02 2.70
C ASP A 581 -2.87 7.33 2.00
N GLU A 582 -3.15 7.38 0.71
CA GLU A 582 -2.73 8.45 -0.20
C GLU A 582 -1.26 8.88 0.02
N ALA A 583 -0.35 7.91 -0.04
CA ALA A 583 1.05 8.09 0.29
C ALA A 583 1.75 9.20 -0.52
N ASP A 584 1.35 9.40 -1.78
CA ASP A 584 1.80 10.51 -2.61
C ASP A 584 1.45 11.88 -2.00
N ARG A 585 0.22 12.04 -1.50
CA ARG A 585 -0.21 13.26 -0.80
C ARG A 585 0.46 13.43 0.56
N LEU A 586 0.73 12.34 1.26
CA LEU A 586 1.51 12.37 2.50
C LEU A 586 2.92 12.95 2.26
N LEU A 587 3.53 12.65 1.11
CA LEU A 587 4.81 13.22 0.71
C LEU A 587 4.69 14.67 0.23
N ASP A 588 3.70 15.01 -0.60
CA ASP A 588 3.43 16.39 -1.07
C ASP A 588 3.26 17.39 0.07
N THR A 589 2.73 16.94 1.21
CA THR A 589 2.52 17.76 2.41
C THR A 589 3.76 17.89 3.29
N GLY A 590 4.90 17.32 2.88
CA GLY A 590 6.18 17.40 3.58
C GLY A 590 6.28 16.51 4.83
N ASN A 591 5.46 15.45 4.93
CA ASN A 591 5.39 14.61 6.12
C ASN A 591 6.40 13.44 6.13
N GLN A 592 7.26 13.29 5.13
CA GLN A 592 8.22 12.17 5.02
C GLN A 592 9.05 11.96 6.30
N ALA A 593 9.68 13.02 6.81
CA ALA A 593 10.49 12.95 8.03
C ALA A 593 9.67 12.58 9.28
N THR A 594 8.40 12.98 9.31
CA THR A 594 7.47 12.66 10.41
C THR A 594 7.09 11.18 10.37
N ILE A 595 6.81 10.65 9.18
CA ILE A 595 6.48 9.24 8.94
C ILE A 595 7.64 8.34 9.37
N LEU A 596 8.87 8.68 8.96
CA LEU A 596 10.05 7.90 9.35
C LEU A 596 10.25 7.87 10.87
N LYS A 597 10.07 8.99 11.57
CA LYS A 597 10.15 9.06 13.04
C LYS A 597 9.08 8.24 13.75
N LEU A 598 7.87 8.18 13.19
CA LEU A 598 6.81 7.30 13.70
C LEU A 598 7.20 5.85 13.48
N PHE A 599 7.63 5.52 12.27
CA PHE A 599 8.06 4.17 11.90
C PHE A 599 9.17 3.66 12.82
N GLU A 600 10.20 4.46 13.12
CA GLU A 600 11.30 4.09 14.04
C GLU A 600 10.87 3.68 15.44
N ARG A 601 9.66 4.07 15.89
CA ARG A 601 9.10 3.75 17.20
C ARG A 601 8.22 2.50 17.22
N MET A 602 7.95 1.92 16.04
CA MET A 602 7.16 0.70 15.90
C MET A 602 8.07 -0.53 15.92
N PRO A 603 7.63 -1.67 16.48
CA PRO A 603 8.43 -2.88 16.56
C PRO A 603 8.70 -3.46 15.16
N LYS A 604 9.96 -3.64 14.75
CA LYS A 604 10.32 -4.15 13.40
C LYS A 604 10.30 -5.68 13.31
N LEU A 605 10.73 -6.35 14.37
CA LEU A 605 10.58 -7.78 14.59
C LEU A 605 9.90 -7.97 15.95
N ALA A 606 8.95 -8.90 16.06
CA ALA A 606 8.51 -9.41 17.35
C ALA A 606 9.34 -10.64 17.74
N ALA A 607 9.16 -11.11 18.98
CA ALA A 607 9.96 -12.18 19.58
C ALA A 607 9.85 -13.56 18.88
N SER A 608 8.90 -13.73 17.96
CA SER A 608 8.78 -14.90 17.08
C SER A 608 9.13 -14.51 15.65
N ALA A 609 9.83 -15.39 14.91
CA ALA A 609 10.14 -15.23 13.49
C ALA A 609 8.90 -15.06 12.57
N THR A 610 7.69 -15.20 13.12
CA THR A 610 6.39 -15.12 12.43
C THR A 610 5.64 -13.81 12.65
N GLU A 611 6.05 -12.95 13.57
CA GLU A 611 5.32 -11.74 13.96
C GLU A 611 6.17 -10.50 13.65
N ARG A 612 5.96 -9.85 12.50
CA ARG A 612 6.67 -8.62 12.09
C ARG A 612 5.68 -7.49 11.86
N LEU A 613 6.16 -6.24 11.84
CA LEU A 613 5.34 -5.11 11.38
C LEU A 613 4.98 -5.32 9.90
N GLN A 614 3.70 -5.36 9.61
CA GLN A 614 3.19 -5.34 8.25
C GLN A 614 2.93 -3.89 7.83
N VAL A 615 3.46 -3.52 6.67
CA VAL A 615 3.28 -2.18 6.11
C VAL A 615 2.43 -2.25 4.85
N MET A 616 1.40 -1.41 4.81
CA MET A 616 0.46 -1.30 3.70
C MET A 616 0.49 0.15 3.18
N LEU A 617 0.93 0.35 1.95
CA LEU A 617 1.02 1.68 1.35
C LEU A 617 0.06 1.74 0.16
N PHE A 618 -0.93 2.63 0.27
CA PHE A 618 -1.94 2.86 -0.73
C PHE A 618 -1.72 4.26 -1.33
N SER A 619 -1.71 4.34 -2.66
CA SER A 619 -1.40 5.60 -3.37
C SER A 619 -2.15 5.67 -4.70
N ALA A 620 -2.32 6.86 -5.25
CA ALA A 620 -2.75 7.02 -6.63
C ALA A 620 -1.58 6.87 -7.62
N THR A 621 -0.33 6.95 -7.11
CA THR A 621 0.90 6.79 -7.88
C THR A 621 1.92 5.97 -7.07
N LEU A 622 2.41 4.86 -7.63
CA LEU A 622 3.50 4.06 -7.04
C LEU A 622 4.85 4.19 -7.78
N HIS A 623 4.85 4.88 -8.91
CA HIS A 623 6.03 4.98 -9.77
C HIS A 623 6.84 6.27 -9.58
N SER A 624 6.38 7.19 -8.73
CA SER A 624 7.17 8.39 -8.41
C SER A 624 8.44 8.00 -7.65
N PRO A 625 9.59 8.63 -7.95
CA PRO A 625 10.85 8.36 -7.26
C PRO A 625 10.73 8.46 -5.73
N GLU A 626 9.98 9.45 -5.25
CA GLU A 626 9.79 9.73 -3.83
C GLU A 626 9.00 8.62 -3.11
N ILE A 627 7.97 8.06 -3.76
CA ILE A 627 7.20 6.94 -3.21
C ILE A 627 8.03 5.66 -3.20
N ARG A 628 8.80 5.41 -4.26
CA ARG A 628 9.71 4.25 -4.32
C ARG A 628 10.78 4.32 -3.23
N GLU A 629 11.34 5.50 -3.00
CA GLU A 629 12.30 5.74 -1.93
C GLU A 629 11.65 5.50 -0.55
N LEU A 630 10.48 6.09 -0.29
CA LEU A 630 9.74 5.88 0.96
C LEU A 630 9.42 4.39 1.17
N ALA A 631 8.90 3.72 0.15
CA ALA A 631 8.56 2.29 0.22
C ALA A 631 9.81 1.43 0.51
N GLY A 632 10.96 1.77 -0.07
CA GLY A 632 12.23 1.09 0.20
C GLY A 632 12.72 1.22 1.65
N PHE A 633 12.35 2.31 2.34
CA PHE A 633 12.65 2.47 3.77
C PHE A 633 11.66 1.77 4.69
N LEU A 634 10.39 1.70 4.29
CA LEU A 634 9.32 1.23 5.17
C LEU A 634 9.03 -0.26 5.04
N THR A 635 9.23 -0.83 3.85
CA THR A 635 8.73 -2.18 3.52
C THR A 635 9.84 -3.21 3.33
N VAL A 636 9.48 -4.48 3.46
CA VAL A 636 10.32 -5.66 3.21
C VAL A 636 9.64 -6.56 2.18
N ASN A 637 10.24 -6.68 0.98
CA ASN A 637 9.72 -7.50 -0.13
C ASN A 637 8.23 -7.28 -0.41
N ALA A 638 7.80 -6.02 -0.46
CA ALA A 638 6.39 -5.72 -0.64
C ALA A 638 5.84 -6.23 -1.97
N THR A 639 4.62 -6.76 -1.94
CA THR A 639 3.88 -7.18 -3.13
C THR A 639 3.24 -5.95 -3.78
N TRP A 640 3.40 -5.83 -5.09
CA TRP A 640 2.88 -4.71 -5.86
C TRP A 640 1.54 -5.07 -6.47
N VAL A 641 0.53 -4.28 -6.16
CA VAL A 641 -0.78 -4.27 -6.82
C VAL A 641 -0.87 -2.98 -7.59
N ASP A 642 -0.59 -3.04 -8.89
CA ASP A 642 -0.65 -1.87 -9.76
C ASP A 642 -1.78 -2.01 -10.78
N LEU A 643 -2.95 -1.47 -10.43
CA LEU A 643 -4.11 -1.47 -11.32
C LEU A 643 -4.14 -0.28 -12.26
N LYS A 644 -3.22 0.68 -12.09
CA LYS A 644 -3.19 1.93 -12.85
C LYS A 644 -2.17 1.87 -13.98
N GLY A 645 -1.11 1.07 -13.82
CA GLY A 645 0.03 1.08 -14.72
C GLY A 645 0.71 2.46 -14.76
N LYS A 646 1.45 2.75 -15.83
CA LYS A 646 1.90 4.13 -16.10
C LYS A 646 0.67 4.99 -16.39
N ASP A 647 0.56 6.17 -15.77
CA ASP A 647 -0.56 7.10 -15.97
C ASP A 647 -0.87 7.26 -17.48
N ALA A 648 -1.91 6.57 -17.94
CA ALA A 648 -2.37 6.60 -19.32
C ALA A 648 -3.69 7.36 -19.38
N VAL A 649 -3.84 8.18 -20.40
CA VAL A 649 -5.09 8.87 -20.66
C VAL A 649 -6.11 7.87 -21.20
N PRO A 650 -7.34 7.82 -20.67
CA PRO A 650 -8.38 6.97 -21.23
C PRO A 650 -8.64 7.36 -22.70
N GLU A 651 -8.73 6.37 -23.60
CA GLU A 651 -9.05 6.61 -25.02
C GLU A 651 -10.40 7.31 -25.23
N THR A 652 -11.26 7.28 -24.20
CA THR A 652 -12.58 7.90 -24.21
C THR A 652 -12.57 9.40 -23.86
N VAL A 653 -11.39 10.01 -23.72
CA VAL A 653 -11.24 11.44 -23.45
C VAL A 653 -10.66 12.16 -24.67
N HIS A 654 -11.40 13.13 -25.18
CA HIS A 654 -10.90 14.07 -26.17
C HIS A 654 -10.31 15.32 -25.51
N HIS A 655 -9.20 15.79 -26.05
CA HIS A 655 -8.45 16.92 -25.50
C HIS A 655 -8.33 18.01 -26.54
N ALA A 656 -8.94 19.15 -26.24
CA ALA A 656 -8.85 20.32 -27.08
C ALA A 656 -8.24 21.50 -26.34
N LEU A 657 -7.74 22.46 -27.09
CA LEU A 657 -7.27 23.73 -26.54
C LEU A 657 -7.88 24.93 -27.26
N VAL A 658 -7.90 26.06 -26.56
CA VAL A 658 -8.16 27.38 -27.14
C VAL A 658 -6.98 28.27 -26.79
N LEU A 659 -6.31 28.78 -27.82
CA LEU A 659 -5.24 29.76 -27.64
C LEU A 659 -5.83 31.15 -27.41
N VAL A 660 -5.39 31.80 -26.34
CA VAL A 660 -5.79 33.16 -25.97
C VAL A 660 -4.71 34.11 -26.41
N ASP A 661 -4.98 34.84 -27.48
CA ASP A 661 -4.13 35.93 -27.95
C ASP A 661 -4.71 37.28 -27.48
N PRO A 662 -4.01 38.02 -26.60
CA PRO A 662 -4.48 39.30 -26.07
C PRO A 662 -4.68 40.39 -27.12
N THR A 663 -4.16 40.22 -28.34
CA THR A 663 -4.25 41.23 -29.41
C THR A 663 -5.47 41.07 -30.31
N THR A 664 -6.21 39.97 -30.16
CA THR A 664 -7.27 39.59 -31.11
C THR A 664 -8.62 40.26 -30.85
N GLN A 665 -8.87 40.70 -29.61
CA GLN A 665 -10.14 41.31 -29.21
C GLN A 665 -9.91 42.47 -28.26
N ASP A 666 -10.75 43.49 -28.39
CA ASP A 666 -10.78 44.61 -27.45
C ASP A 666 -11.45 44.19 -26.14
N VAL A 667 -10.63 43.90 -25.13
CA VAL A 667 -11.05 43.49 -23.78
C VAL A 667 -11.85 44.55 -23.04
N ASP A 668 -11.71 45.83 -23.41
CA ASP A 668 -12.42 46.93 -22.79
C ASP A 668 -13.83 47.10 -23.37
N ALA A 669 -14.12 46.52 -24.53
CA ALA A 669 -15.46 46.48 -25.09
C ALA A 669 -16.34 45.34 -24.52
N LEU A 670 -15.75 44.37 -23.82
CA LEU A 670 -16.45 43.18 -23.33
C LEU A 670 -17.20 43.45 -22.01
N GLU A 671 -18.37 42.81 -21.88
CA GLU A 671 -19.23 42.84 -20.68
C GLU A 671 -19.73 41.43 -20.31
N PRO A 672 -19.88 41.10 -19.01
CA PRO A 672 -19.57 41.94 -17.85
C PRO A 672 -18.06 42.08 -17.63
N LYS A 673 -17.63 43.16 -16.96
CA LYS A 673 -16.21 43.37 -16.62
C LYS A 673 -15.66 42.25 -15.73
N VAL A 674 -14.52 41.69 -16.13
CA VAL A 674 -13.81 40.65 -15.37
C VAL A 674 -12.91 41.28 -14.30
N LEU A 675 -13.07 40.84 -13.06
CA LEU A 675 -12.14 41.15 -11.97
C LEU A 675 -10.94 40.20 -12.03
N THR A 676 -9.73 40.75 -12.10
CA THR A 676 -8.48 39.99 -12.13
C THR A 676 -7.90 39.77 -10.72
N ASP A 677 -6.79 39.03 -10.65
CA ASP A 677 -6.09 38.66 -9.42
C ASP A 677 -5.35 39.82 -8.71
N ARG A 678 -5.47 41.05 -9.22
CA ARG A 678 -4.79 42.26 -8.74
C ARG A 678 -3.27 42.21 -8.82
N ALA A 679 -2.68 41.24 -9.52
CA ALA A 679 -1.23 41.21 -9.74
C ALA A 679 -0.72 42.45 -10.52
N HIS A 680 -1.62 43.17 -11.18
CA HIS A 680 -1.32 44.39 -11.94
C HIS A 680 -1.95 45.66 -11.32
N SER A 681 -2.63 45.56 -10.17
CA SER A 681 -3.47 46.66 -9.64
C SER A 681 -2.71 47.90 -9.16
N LEU A 682 -1.39 47.78 -8.95
CA LEU A 682 -0.53 48.88 -8.46
C LEU A 682 0.36 49.48 -9.55
N ALA A 683 0.26 49.00 -10.79
CA ALA A 683 1.00 49.60 -11.90
C ALA A 683 0.41 51.00 -12.19
N SER A 684 1.26 52.02 -12.25
CA SER A 684 0.85 53.39 -12.59
C SER A 684 0.35 53.49 -14.03
N THR A 685 0.89 52.66 -14.92
CA THR A 685 0.52 52.48 -16.32
C THR A 685 0.76 51.02 -16.68
N LEU A 686 -0.21 50.37 -17.34
CA LEU A 686 -0.02 49.03 -17.88
C LEU A 686 0.46 49.16 -19.33
N ASP A 687 1.71 48.77 -19.57
CA ASP A 687 2.32 48.72 -20.90
C ASP A 687 3.06 47.38 -21.12
N GLY A 688 3.47 47.14 -22.36
CA GLY A 688 4.25 45.95 -22.74
C GLY A 688 3.63 44.63 -22.29
N ASP A 689 4.45 43.76 -21.70
CA ASP A 689 4.06 42.41 -21.28
C ASP A 689 3.00 42.40 -20.16
N ASP A 690 2.99 43.42 -19.29
CA ASP A 690 1.98 43.53 -18.21
C ASP A 690 0.59 43.84 -18.76
N ALA A 691 0.50 44.70 -19.79
CA ALA A 691 -0.76 44.97 -20.48
C ALA A 691 -1.30 43.73 -21.20
N LEU A 692 -0.41 42.96 -21.84
CA LEU A 692 -0.77 41.70 -22.51
C LEU A 692 -1.24 40.65 -21.49
N SER A 693 -0.53 40.53 -20.36
CA SER A 693 -0.86 39.65 -19.24
C SER A 693 -2.23 39.97 -18.62
N GLU A 694 -2.51 41.24 -18.32
CA GLU A 694 -3.82 41.65 -17.80
C GLU A 694 -4.95 41.40 -18.82
N SER A 695 -4.67 41.63 -20.11
CA SER A 695 -5.64 41.37 -21.19
C SER A 695 -5.98 39.89 -21.30
N ILE A 696 -5.00 38.99 -21.20
CA ILE A 696 -5.23 37.53 -21.19
C ILE A 696 -6.17 37.15 -20.04
N LYS A 697 -5.89 37.63 -18.83
CA LYS A 697 -6.71 37.33 -17.63
C LYS A 697 -8.15 37.78 -17.78
N ARG A 698 -8.37 38.90 -18.47
CA ARG A 698 -9.72 39.42 -18.77
C ARG A 698 -10.40 38.66 -19.90
N LEU A 699 -9.67 38.18 -20.91
CA LEU A 699 -10.24 37.40 -22.02
C LEU A 699 -10.68 35.99 -21.60
N LYS A 700 -9.89 35.31 -20.75
CA LYS A 700 -10.11 33.90 -20.40
C LYS A 700 -11.56 33.62 -19.92
N PRO A 701 -12.17 34.39 -19.02
CA PRO A 701 -13.57 34.17 -18.62
C PRO A 701 -14.60 34.39 -19.73
N HIS A 702 -14.38 35.36 -20.63
CA HIS A 702 -15.26 35.54 -21.80
C HIS A 702 -15.16 34.37 -22.78
N ILE A 703 -13.95 33.85 -22.99
CA ILE A 703 -13.73 32.66 -23.81
C ILE A 703 -14.41 31.44 -23.18
N LEU A 704 -14.28 31.26 -21.86
CA LEU A 704 -15.01 30.22 -21.13
C LEU A 704 -16.52 30.30 -21.39
N ARG A 705 -17.11 31.49 -21.26
CA ARG A 705 -18.54 31.69 -21.52
C ARG A 705 -18.89 31.29 -22.96
N GLY A 706 -18.07 31.68 -23.93
CA GLY A 706 -18.24 31.29 -25.33
C GLY A 706 -18.19 29.77 -25.55
N ILE A 707 -17.27 29.07 -24.87
CA ILE A 707 -17.16 27.60 -24.90
C ILE A 707 -18.40 26.95 -24.27
N ILE A 708 -18.82 27.43 -23.09
CA ILE A 708 -20.04 26.94 -22.41
C ILE A 708 -21.25 27.07 -23.33
N ASP A 709 -21.39 28.21 -24.00
CA ASP A 709 -22.50 28.48 -24.92
C ASP A 709 -22.43 27.62 -26.18
N ALA A 710 -21.24 27.41 -26.75
CA ALA A 710 -21.07 26.68 -28.01
C ALA A 710 -21.25 25.16 -27.88
N HIS A 711 -20.97 24.61 -26.70
CA HIS A 711 -21.13 23.18 -26.37
C HIS A 711 -22.35 22.89 -25.49
N GLU A 712 -23.19 23.89 -25.20
CA GLU A 712 -24.42 23.77 -24.39
C GLU A 712 -24.22 23.05 -23.05
N MET A 713 -23.08 23.30 -22.38
CA MET A 713 -22.64 22.53 -21.22
C MET A 713 -23.68 22.56 -20.08
N ASP A 714 -24.06 21.36 -19.65
CA ASP A 714 -25.02 21.09 -18.57
C ASP A 714 -24.34 20.74 -17.26
N GLN A 715 -23.21 20.02 -17.31
CA GLN A 715 -22.41 19.69 -16.14
C GLN A 715 -20.92 19.75 -16.46
N CYS A 716 -20.17 20.59 -15.76
CA CYS A 716 -18.73 20.75 -16.02
C CYS A 716 -17.96 21.09 -14.76
N MET A 717 -16.75 20.55 -14.66
CA MET A 717 -15.79 20.90 -13.63
C MET A 717 -14.71 21.82 -14.20
N ILE A 718 -14.44 22.93 -13.53
CA ILE A 718 -13.58 24.01 -14.00
C ILE A 718 -12.41 24.17 -13.02
N PHE A 719 -11.19 24.02 -13.54
CA PHE A 719 -9.97 24.13 -12.75
C PHE A 719 -9.32 25.50 -12.90
N CYS A 720 -9.05 26.15 -11.76
CA CYS A 720 -8.25 27.37 -11.66
C CYS A 720 -7.00 27.11 -10.81
N ARG A 721 -5.97 27.95 -10.98
CA ARG A 721 -4.71 27.82 -10.23
C ARG A 721 -4.83 28.21 -8.77
N THR A 722 -5.60 29.24 -8.43
CA THR A 722 -5.74 29.73 -7.05
C THR A 722 -7.19 29.85 -6.60
N ASN A 723 -7.41 29.82 -5.28
CA ASN A 723 -8.75 30.04 -4.71
C ASN A 723 -9.30 31.43 -5.06
N PHE A 724 -8.43 32.43 -5.24
CA PHE A 724 -8.85 33.79 -5.60
C PHE A 724 -9.39 33.83 -7.04
N ASP A 725 -8.73 33.10 -7.95
CA ASP A 725 -9.21 32.95 -9.33
C ASP A 725 -10.55 32.22 -9.36
N CYS A 726 -10.72 31.18 -8.52
CA CYS A 726 -12.00 30.49 -8.38
C CYS A 726 -13.13 31.46 -7.95
N ASP A 727 -12.88 32.30 -6.94
CA ASP A 727 -13.87 33.25 -6.44
C ASP A 727 -14.19 34.36 -7.47
N ASN A 728 -13.20 34.82 -8.23
CA ASN A 728 -13.42 35.79 -9.31
C ASN A 728 -14.23 35.19 -10.46
N LEU A 729 -13.94 33.93 -10.81
CA LEU A 729 -14.68 33.21 -11.85
C LEU A 729 -16.13 32.92 -11.42
N GLU A 730 -16.35 32.56 -10.16
CA GLU A 730 -17.68 32.39 -9.57
C GLU A 730 -18.51 33.68 -9.72
N LYS A 731 -17.92 34.84 -9.42
CA LYS A 731 -18.59 36.13 -9.58
C LYS A 731 -18.94 36.40 -11.04
N PHE A 732 -17.99 36.23 -11.94
CA PHE A 732 -18.19 36.47 -13.37
C PHE A 732 -19.30 35.61 -13.98
N LEU A 733 -19.31 34.31 -13.68
CA LEU A 733 -20.34 33.39 -14.19
C LEU A 733 -21.71 33.71 -13.57
N ASN A 734 -21.77 34.00 -12.27
CA ASN A 734 -23.02 34.39 -11.63
C ASN A 734 -23.57 35.70 -12.20
N GLU A 735 -22.75 36.72 -12.42
CA GLU A 735 -23.15 37.98 -13.05
C GLU A 735 -23.64 37.76 -14.48
N SER A 736 -22.92 36.95 -15.26
CA SER A 736 -23.33 36.53 -16.61
C SER A 736 -24.67 35.78 -16.61
N GLY A 737 -25.03 35.12 -15.50
CA GLY A 737 -26.25 34.34 -15.31
C GLY A 737 -27.40 35.07 -14.61
N GLY A 738 -27.33 36.40 -14.43
CA GLY A 738 -28.38 37.20 -13.78
C GLY A 738 -28.10 37.55 -12.31
N GLY A 739 -26.87 37.39 -11.84
CA GLY A 739 -26.33 37.94 -10.59
C GLY A 739 -26.69 37.21 -9.30
N LYS A 740 -27.41 36.08 -9.36
CA LYS A 740 -27.85 35.34 -8.17
C LYS A 740 -26.90 34.19 -7.86
N ARG A 741 -26.16 34.33 -6.75
CA ARG A 741 -25.35 33.25 -6.19
C ARG A 741 -26.24 32.15 -5.58
N PHE A 742 -25.86 30.89 -5.76
CA PHE A 742 -26.50 29.76 -5.11
C PHE A 742 -26.42 29.88 -3.58
N ARG A 743 -27.55 29.75 -2.87
CA ARG A 743 -27.65 29.86 -1.39
C ARG A 743 -28.17 28.60 -0.69
N GLY A 744 -28.35 27.49 -1.40
CA GLY A 744 -28.66 26.19 -0.79
C GLY A 744 -30.12 25.99 -0.33
N ALA A 745 -31.09 26.61 -1.00
CA ALA A 745 -32.51 26.30 -0.82
C ALA A 745 -33.16 26.12 -2.20
N ASP A 746 -34.12 25.20 -2.29
CA ASP A 746 -34.99 24.95 -3.45
C ASP A 746 -35.71 26.24 -3.87
N VAL A 747 -35.03 27.09 -4.63
CA VAL A 747 -35.70 28.04 -5.50
C VAL A 747 -36.15 27.20 -6.68
N GLY A 748 -37.36 26.66 -6.57
CA GLY A 748 -37.93 25.80 -7.60
C GLY A 748 -37.80 26.44 -9.00
N GLY A 749 -37.23 25.67 -9.92
CA GLY A 749 -37.25 25.96 -11.35
C GLY A 749 -36.07 26.80 -11.86
N VAL A 750 -35.09 26.09 -12.41
CA VAL A 750 -34.04 26.58 -13.33
C VAL A 750 -33.02 27.53 -12.67
N GLU A 751 -31.99 26.90 -12.16
CA GLU A 751 -30.64 27.42 -12.10
C GLU A 751 -30.26 28.19 -13.36
N GLY A 752 -29.71 29.39 -13.20
CA GLY A 752 -29.25 30.20 -14.33
C GLY A 752 -28.26 29.42 -15.21
N LYS A 753 -28.22 29.78 -16.50
CA LYS A 753 -27.38 29.13 -17.53
C LYS A 753 -25.92 28.91 -17.10
N TYR A 754 -25.41 29.76 -16.21
CA TYR A 754 -24.04 29.72 -15.67
C TYR A 754 -23.99 29.46 -14.15
N SER A 755 -24.95 28.71 -13.59
CA SER A 755 -24.99 28.37 -12.17
C SER A 755 -23.72 27.66 -11.74
N CYS A 756 -23.06 28.20 -10.71
CA CYS A 756 -21.77 27.68 -10.29
C CYS A 756 -21.57 27.73 -8.78
N CYS A 757 -20.68 26.88 -8.30
CA CYS A 757 -20.19 26.93 -6.93
C CYS A 757 -18.68 26.68 -6.88
N VAL A 758 -18.05 27.10 -5.77
CA VAL A 758 -16.59 26.95 -5.56
C VAL A 758 -16.29 25.91 -4.49
N LEU A 759 -15.36 25.01 -4.79
CA LEU A 759 -14.65 24.22 -3.81
C LEU A 759 -13.26 24.82 -3.63
N GLY A 760 -13.12 25.64 -2.58
CA GLY A 760 -11.87 26.31 -2.23
C GLY A 760 -11.41 25.97 -0.82
N GLY A 761 -10.10 25.92 -0.58
CA GLY A 761 -9.52 25.60 0.73
C GLY A 761 -9.76 26.66 1.82
N ALA A 762 -10.29 27.83 1.45
CA ALA A 762 -10.70 28.90 2.37
C ALA A 762 -12.17 28.80 2.81
N ARG A 763 -12.96 27.90 2.20
CA ARG A 763 -14.37 27.67 2.54
C ARG A 763 -14.47 26.76 3.76
N ASN A 764 -15.49 26.96 4.60
CA ASN A 764 -15.72 26.08 5.75
C ASN A 764 -16.23 24.70 5.29
N MET A 765 -16.10 23.68 6.16
CA MET A 765 -16.40 22.29 5.79
C MET A 765 -17.87 22.06 5.40
N ASP A 766 -18.81 22.72 6.08
CA ASP A 766 -20.23 22.62 5.78
C ASP A 766 -20.58 23.22 4.41
N GLU A 767 -19.95 24.34 4.05
CA GLU A 767 -20.10 24.97 2.73
C GLU A 767 -19.49 24.11 1.63
N ARG A 768 -18.33 23.49 1.85
CA ARG A 768 -17.71 22.55 0.88
C ARG A 768 -18.61 21.34 0.63
N ARG A 769 -19.12 20.70 1.70
CA ARG A 769 -20.03 19.55 1.58
C ARG A 769 -21.31 19.93 0.84
N ARG A 770 -21.89 21.08 1.18
CA ARG A 770 -23.12 21.59 0.52
C ARG A 770 -22.91 21.87 -0.96
N ASN A 771 -21.83 22.55 -1.33
CA ASN A 771 -21.51 22.87 -2.73
C ASN A 771 -21.28 21.60 -3.55
N LEU A 772 -20.54 20.64 -3.00
CA LEU A 772 -20.32 19.35 -3.64
C LEU A 772 -21.64 18.60 -3.85
N GLN A 773 -22.51 18.59 -2.84
CA GLN A 773 -23.79 17.91 -2.91
C GLN A 773 -24.74 18.58 -3.90
N ALA A 774 -24.77 19.92 -3.95
CA ALA A 774 -25.51 20.66 -4.96
C ALA A 774 -25.05 20.28 -6.37
N PHE A 775 -23.74 20.29 -6.64
CA PHE A 775 -23.23 19.88 -7.96
C PHE A 775 -23.56 18.41 -8.31
N LYS A 776 -23.52 17.49 -7.33
CA LYS A 776 -23.90 16.08 -7.56
C LYS A 776 -25.38 15.91 -7.84
N ASN A 777 -26.24 16.70 -7.22
CA ASN A 777 -27.68 16.65 -7.39
C ASN A 777 -28.16 17.31 -8.69
N GLY A 778 -27.28 18.03 -9.39
CA GLY A 778 -27.64 18.88 -10.52
C GLY A 778 -28.10 20.29 -10.10
N ASP A 779 -28.00 20.59 -8.80
CA ASP A 779 -28.12 21.87 -8.05
C ASP A 779 -27.44 23.11 -8.66
N VAL A 780 -26.34 22.83 -9.36
CA VAL A 780 -25.51 23.79 -10.09
C VAL A 780 -24.86 23.06 -11.27
N ARG A 781 -24.69 23.76 -12.39
CA ARG A 781 -24.07 23.24 -13.61
C ARG A 781 -22.54 23.18 -13.54
N PHE A 782 -21.93 24.15 -12.88
CA PHE A 782 -20.47 24.32 -12.90
C PHE A 782 -19.85 24.21 -11.51
N LEU A 783 -18.85 23.35 -11.40
CA LEU A 783 -18.03 23.22 -10.19
C LEU A 783 -16.64 23.81 -10.41
N ILE A 784 -16.35 24.93 -9.74
CA ILE A 784 -15.06 25.62 -9.85
C ILE A 784 -14.15 25.18 -8.70
N CYS A 785 -12.91 24.81 -8.98
CA CYS A 785 -12.00 24.29 -7.96
C CYS A 785 -10.52 24.52 -8.29
N THR A 786 -9.67 24.30 -7.28
CA THR A 786 -8.21 24.16 -7.42
C THR A 786 -7.81 22.70 -7.38
N ASP A 787 -6.60 22.35 -7.82
CA ASP A 787 -6.07 20.98 -7.73
C ASP A 787 -6.16 20.42 -6.31
N VAL A 788 -5.77 21.23 -5.32
CA VAL A 788 -5.81 20.84 -3.90
C VAL A 788 -7.24 20.57 -3.42
N ALA A 789 -8.20 21.38 -3.84
CA ALA A 789 -9.59 21.23 -3.41
C ALA A 789 -10.32 20.08 -4.11
N ALA A 790 -9.94 19.74 -5.34
CA ALA A 790 -10.48 18.64 -6.13
C ALA A 790 -9.92 17.27 -5.75
N ARG A 791 -8.76 17.23 -5.09
CA ARG A 791 -8.14 16.02 -4.56
C ARG A 791 -9.01 15.42 -3.44
N GLY A 792 -9.24 14.11 -3.48
CA GLY A 792 -10.07 13.38 -2.49
C GLY A 792 -11.57 13.41 -2.78
N ILE A 793 -12.02 14.16 -3.78
CA ILE A 793 -13.43 14.22 -4.15
C ILE A 793 -13.73 13.11 -5.16
N ASP A 794 -14.75 12.31 -4.85
CA ASP A 794 -15.27 11.29 -5.75
C ASP A 794 -16.37 11.89 -6.65
N ILE A 795 -15.91 12.50 -7.75
CA ILE A 795 -16.70 12.87 -8.92
C ILE A 795 -15.98 12.25 -10.12
N LYS A 796 -16.71 11.44 -10.90
CA LYS A 796 -16.25 10.82 -12.14
C LYS A 796 -17.37 10.90 -13.17
N ASN A 797 -17.05 10.66 -14.43
CA ASN A 797 -18.01 10.55 -15.53
C ASN A 797 -18.65 11.89 -15.92
N LEU A 798 -17.90 12.98 -15.77
CA LEU A 798 -18.36 14.27 -16.27
C LEU A 798 -18.28 14.30 -17.81
N PRO A 799 -19.23 14.98 -18.47
CA PRO A 799 -19.14 15.19 -19.91
C PRO A 799 -18.02 16.18 -20.26
N TYR A 800 -17.80 17.18 -19.39
CA TYR A 800 -16.86 18.27 -19.64
C TYR A 800 -15.92 18.57 -18.46
N VAL A 801 -14.67 18.85 -18.78
CA VAL A 801 -13.69 19.48 -17.89
C VAL A 801 -13.05 20.66 -18.61
N ILE A 802 -12.97 21.79 -17.91
CA ILE A 802 -12.28 22.99 -18.39
C ILE A 802 -11.04 23.23 -17.54
N ASN A 803 -9.89 23.41 -18.17
CA ASN A 803 -8.71 23.98 -17.54
C ASN A 803 -8.66 25.49 -17.86
N MET A 804 -9.07 26.35 -16.91
CA MET A 804 -8.95 27.81 -17.07
C MET A 804 -7.49 28.27 -17.02
N THR A 805 -6.68 27.54 -16.26
CA THR A 805 -5.24 27.71 -16.16
C THR A 805 -4.63 26.32 -16.24
N LEU A 806 -3.56 26.14 -17.01
CA LEU A 806 -2.84 24.86 -17.01
C LEU A 806 -2.28 24.56 -15.59
N PRO A 807 -2.12 23.28 -15.22
CA PRO A 807 -1.49 22.94 -13.94
C PRO A 807 0.03 23.22 -13.97
N ASP A 808 0.59 23.49 -12.80
CA ASP A 808 2.03 23.72 -12.62
C ASP A 808 2.88 22.48 -12.96
N LYS A 809 2.27 21.28 -12.91
CA LYS A 809 2.87 19.97 -13.17
C LYS A 809 2.06 19.21 -14.21
N SER A 810 2.71 18.49 -15.12
CA SER A 810 2.00 17.72 -16.17
C SER A 810 1.29 16.48 -15.62
N GLU A 811 1.69 15.96 -14.46
CA GLU A 811 0.99 14.90 -13.72
C GLU A 811 -0.44 15.33 -13.34
N ASP A 812 -0.58 16.56 -12.83
CA ASP A 812 -1.86 17.09 -12.39
C ASP A 812 -2.84 17.26 -13.55
N TYR A 813 -2.35 17.48 -14.78
CA TYR A 813 -3.20 17.52 -15.97
C TYR A 813 -3.97 16.20 -16.14
N ILE A 814 -3.29 15.05 -15.99
CA ILE A 814 -3.91 13.73 -16.08
C ILE A 814 -4.96 13.55 -14.98
N HIS A 815 -4.69 14.03 -13.77
CA HIS A 815 -5.65 13.97 -12.67
C HIS A 815 -6.89 14.83 -12.90
N ARG A 816 -6.76 15.99 -13.56
CA ARG A 816 -7.90 16.86 -13.89
C ARG A 816 -8.82 16.24 -14.93
N ILE A 817 -8.24 15.74 -16.02
CA ILE A 817 -9.00 15.11 -17.11
C ILE A 817 -9.55 13.74 -16.73
N GLY A 818 -8.97 13.03 -15.75
CA GLY A 818 -9.50 11.76 -15.25
C GLY A 818 -10.88 11.87 -14.59
N ARG A 819 -11.46 13.08 -14.54
CA ARG A 819 -12.82 13.36 -14.10
C ARG A 819 -13.85 13.23 -15.23
N VAL A 820 -13.41 13.22 -16.49
CA VAL A 820 -14.28 13.07 -17.67
C VAL A 820 -14.19 11.68 -18.28
N GLY A 821 -15.28 11.26 -18.93
CA GLY A 821 -15.37 9.99 -19.68
C GLY A 821 -15.70 8.74 -18.84
N ARG A 822 -16.19 7.71 -19.53
CA ARG A 822 -16.36 6.29 -19.08
C ARG A 822 -15.88 5.35 -20.18
N ALA A 823 -15.85 4.04 -19.92
CA ALA A 823 -15.74 3.03 -20.98
C ALA A 823 -16.82 3.19 -22.08
N ASP A 824 -18.00 3.70 -21.72
CA ASP A 824 -19.18 3.74 -22.62
C ASP A 824 -19.57 5.15 -23.11
N THR A 825 -18.93 6.21 -22.59
CA THR A 825 -19.26 7.62 -22.92
C THR A 825 -18.01 8.47 -23.12
N MET A 826 -17.97 9.23 -24.22
CA MET A 826 -16.88 10.16 -24.49
C MET A 826 -16.93 11.37 -23.56
N GLY A 827 -15.77 11.82 -23.08
CA GLY A 827 -15.57 13.06 -22.33
C GLY A 827 -14.76 14.07 -23.13
N LEU A 828 -15.00 15.36 -22.88
CA LEU A 828 -14.26 16.46 -23.52
C LEU A 828 -13.54 17.33 -22.48
N ALA A 829 -12.21 17.34 -22.55
CA ALA A 829 -11.35 18.21 -21.77
C ALA A 829 -10.87 19.39 -22.64
N ILE A 830 -11.20 20.62 -22.26
CA ILE A 830 -10.79 21.84 -22.98
C ILE A 830 -9.83 22.66 -22.11
N SER A 831 -8.65 22.97 -22.64
CA SER A 831 -7.67 23.84 -21.99
C SER A 831 -7.65 25.23 -22.62
N ILE A 832 -7.83 26.27 -21.81
CA ILE A 832 -7.70 27.66 -22.25
C ILE A 832 -6.27 28.11 -21.99
N VAL A 833 -5.47 28.26 -23.05
CA VAL A 833 -4.01 28.42 -22.98
C VAL A 833 -3.61 29.81 -23.47
N ALA A 834 -2.87 30.55 -22.66
CA ALA A 834 -2.33 31.86 -23.00
C ALA A 834 -1.23 31.76 -24.07
N ALA A 835 -1.29 32.64 -25.09
CA ALA A 835 -0.25 32.74 -26.11
C ALA A 835 1.02 33.48 -25.62
N LYS A 836 0.91 34.22 -24.52
CA LYS A 836 1.99 34.97 -23.86
C LYS A 836 2.05 34.62 -22.38
N ASN A 837 3.14 35.00 -21.72
CA ASN A 837 3.29 34.74 -20.29
C ASN A 837 2.32 35.61 -19.48
N GLU A 838 1.78 35.04 -18.41
CA GLU A 838 0.93 35.77 -17.46
C GLU A 838 1.71 36.03 -16.17
N ARG A 839 1.69 37.25 -15.67
CA ARG A 839 2.26 37.54 -14.34
C ARG A 839 1.29 37.10 -13.27
N VAL A 840 1.66 36.13 -12.44
CA VAL A 840 0.78 35.50 -11.45
C VAL A 840 1.41 35.55 -10.05
N TRP A 841 0.57 35.49 -9.02
CA TRP A 841 1.06 35.38 -7.64
C TRP A 841 1.81 34.06 -7.38
N TYR A 842 2.88 34.16 -6.59
CA TYR A 842 3.69 33.04 -6.08
C TYR A 842 4.29 33.44 -4.72
N CYS A 843 3.50 33.30 -3.65
CA CYS A 843 3.93 33.67 -2.30
C CYS A 843 4.37 32.44 -1.51
N THR A 844 5.66 32.37 -1.13
CA THR A 844 6.23 31.30 -0.30
C THR A 844 6.08 31.55 1.20
N LYS A 845 5.64 32.76 1.60
CA LYS A 845 5.52 33.16 3.00
C LYS A 845 4.19 32.69 3.58
N LYS A 846 4.24 31.68 4.46
CA LYS A 846 3.07 31.08 5.10
C LYS A 846 2.21 32.13 5.82
N GLY A 847 0.92 32.17 5.51
CA GLY A 847 -0.07 33.07 6.13
C GLY A 847 -0.11 34.49 5.57
N TYR A 848 0.85 34.87 4.72
CA TYR A 848 0.82 36.15 4.02
C TYR A 848 0.03 36.04 2.72
N LYS A 849 -0.88 36.98 2.46
CA LYS A 849 -1.84 36.92 1.34
C LYS A 849 -1.87 38.25 0.56
N PRO A 850 -0.83 38.54 -0.23
CA PRO A 850 -0.67 39.84 -0.88
C PRO A 850 -1.81 40.19 -1.86
N TRP A 851 -2.54 39.22 -2.39
CA TRP A 851 -3.67 39.47 -3.31
C TRP A 851 -4.90 40.14 -2.67
N PHE A 852 -5.04 40.14 -1.33
CA PHE A 852 -6.14 40.86 -0.66
C PHE A 852 -5.88 42.37 -0.59
N ASP A 853 -4.65 42.74 -0.25
CA ASP A 853 -4.19 44.12 -0.07
C ASP A 853 -2.72 44.23 -0.54
N PRO A 854 -2.50 44.28 -1.87
CA PRO A 854 -1.16 44.23 -2.42
C PRO A 854 -0.40 45.52 -2.09
N LYS A 855 0.87 45.38 -1.74
CA LYS A 855 1.81 46.50 -1.59
C LYS A 855 2.72 46.61 -2.81
N PRO A 856 3.35 47.78 -3.05
CA PRO A 856 4.21 47.99 -4.22
C PRO A 856 5.36 46.98 -4.34
N ASP A 857 5.90 46.50 -3.22
CA ASP A 857 6.95 45.46 -3.25
C ASP A 857 6.40 44.06 -3.51
N ASP A 858 5.13 43.77 -3.17
CA ASP A 858 4.55 42.44 -3.35
C ASP A 858 4.34 42.10 -4.82
N VAL A 859 3.96 43.07 -5.65
CA VAL A 859 3.65 42.86 -7.08
C VAL A 859 4.88 42.60 -7.94
N LYS A 860 6.09 42.88 -7.42
CA LYS A 860 7.36 42.63 -8.11
C LYS A 860 7.63 41.13 -8.28
N LEU A 861 8.50 40.80 -9.22
CA LEU A 861 8.90 39.42 -9.45
C LEU A 861 9.66 38.86 -8.24
N MET A 862 9.59 37.54 -8.04
CA MET A 862 10.37 36.84 -7.02
C MET A 862 11.88 37.09 -7.17
N SER A 863 12.38 37.24 -8.41
CA SER A 863 13.77 37.62 -8.70
C SER A 863 14.16 39.01 -8.19
N GLU A 864 13.18 39.86 -7.93
CA GLU A 864 13.32 41.24 -7.46
C GLU A 864 12.89 41.39 -5.99
N GLY A 865 12.66 40.28 -5.30
CA GLY A 865 12.24 40.25 -3.89
C GLY A 865 10.73 40.43 -3.66
N GLY A 866 9.90 40.40 -4.71
CA GLY A 866 8.45 40.42 -4.59
C GLY A 866 7.81 39.03 -4.52
N HIS A 867 6.53 38.92 -4.91
CA HIS A 867 5.71 37.72 -4.78
C HIS A 867 4.98 37.33 -6.06
N THR A 868 5.47 37.73 -7.23
CA THR A 868 4.94 37.30 -8.54
C THR A 868 5.96 36.54 -9.39
N ILE A 869 5.49 35.76 -10.36
CA ILE A 869 6.30 35.09 -11.38
C ILE A 869 5.66 35.23 -12.76
N TRP A 870 6.45 35.07 -13.81
CA TRP A 870 5.95 34.87 -15.17
C TRP A 870 5.55 33.41 -15.37
N TYR A 871 4.25 33.19 -15.53
CA TYR A 871 3.65 31.90 -15.82
C TYR A 871 3.68 31.61 -17.31
N ASN A 872 4.38 30.55 -17.70
CA ASN A 872 4.61 30.21 -19.09
C ASN A 872 3.77 29.00 -19.50
N GLU A 873 2.49 29.25 -19.79
CA GLU A 873 1.57 28.21 -20.26
C GLU A 873 2.01 27.54 -21.58
N PRO A 874 2.63 28.24 -22.56
CA PRO A 874 3.18 27.58 -23.75
C PRO A 874 4.23 26.51 -23.43
N LYS A 875 5.06 26.72 -22.40
CA LYS A 875 6.01 25.70 -21.93
C LYS A 875 5.27 24.54 -21.25
N LEU A 876 4.32 24.84 -20.36
CA LEU A 876 3.55 23.82 -19.65
C LEU A 876 2.75 22.94 -20.62
N LEU A 877 2.19 23.52 -21.68
CA LEU A 877 1.52 22.78 -22.74
C LEU A 877 2.46 21.77 -23.40
N LYS A 878 3.70 22.15 -23.73
CA LYS A 878 4.69 21.22 -24.30
C LYS A 878 5.04 20.09 -23.34
N ASP A 879 5.17 20.40 -22.05
CA ASP A 879 5.44 19.38 -21.02
C ASP A 879 4.26 18.40 -20.88
N ILE A 880 3.03 18.87 -21.05
CA ILE A 880 1.81 18.06 -21.09
C ILE A 880 1.78 17.20 -22.36
N GLU A 881 1.96 17.78 -23.55
CA GLU A 881 1.95 17.05 -24.83
C GLU A 881 3.04 15.96 -24.87
N LYS A 882 4.22 16.25 -24.32
CA LYS A 882 5.29 15.26 -24.17
C LYS A 882 4.85 14.07 -23.32
N ARG A 883 4.07 14.31 -22.27
CA ARG A 883 3.55 13.26 -21.37
C ARG A 883 2.39 12.50 -22.01
N LEU A 884 1.54 13.18 -22.77
CA LEU A 884 0.45 12.57 -23.53
C LEU A 884 0.96 11.72 -24.70
N GLY A 885 2.15 12.04 -25.24
CA GLY A 885 2.68 11.41 -26.44
C GLY A 885 2.02 11.92 -27.74
N SER A 886 1.14 12.91 -27.64
CA SER A 886 0.41 13.53 -28.74
C SER A 886 0.23 15.04 -28.50
N THR A 887 0.04 15.80 -29.58
CA THR A 887 -0.30 17.22 -29.49
C THR A 887 -1.79 17.40 -29.18
N VAL A 888 -2.12 18.44 -28.42
CA VAL A 888 -3.52 18.76 -28.09
C VAL A 888 -4.11 19.61 -29.22
N ALA A 889 -5.23 19.17 -29.81
CA ALA A 889 -5.79 19.82 -30.99
C ALA A 889 -6.47 21.17 -30.64
N PRO A 890 -6.26 22.25 -31.43
CA PRO A 890 -6.96 23.50 -31.20
C PRO A 890 -8.42 23.41 -31.65
N LEU A 891 -9.34 24.04 -30.91
CA LEU A 891 -10.72 24.24 -31.37
C LEU A 891 -10.75 25.17 -32.59
N GLY A 892 -11.66 24.88 -33.52
CA GLY A 892 -11.90 25.69 -34.70
C GLY A 892 -12.67 26.99 -34.39
N PRO A 893 -12.98 27.78 -35.43
CA PRO A 893 -13.81 28.99 -35.29
C PRO A 893 -15.14 28.69 -34.59
N ASN A 894 -15.61 29.63 -33.75
CA ASN A 894 -16.80 29.45 -32.90
C ASN A 894 -16.73 28.22 -31.98
N TYR A 895 -15.52 27.83 -31.56
CA TYR A 895 -15.27 26.68 -30.68
C TYR A 895 -15.73 25.34 -31.29
N ALA A 896 -15.68 25.22 -32.61
CA ALA A 896 -15.98 23.96 -33.30
C ALA A 896 -14.97 22.86 -32.94
N LEU A 897 -15.45 21.62 -32.82
CA LEU A 897 -14.60 20.47 -32.53
C LEU A 897 -13.65 20.18 -33.71
N PRO A 898 -12.42 19.71 -33.46
CA PRO A 898 -11.50 19.27 -34.51
C PRO A 898 -12.04 18.06 -35.28
N ASP A 899 -11.87 18.05 -36.61
CA ASP A 899 -12.28 16.92 -37.48
C ASP A 899 -11.63 15.59 -37.06
N SER A 900 -10.43 15.66 -36.46
CA SER A 900 -9.69 14.49 -35.96
C SER A 900 -10.41 13.72 -34.86
N PHE A 901 -11.42 14.31 -34.21
CA PHE A 901 -12.20 13.66 -33.17
C PHE A 901 -13.28 12.72 -33.74
N GLY A 902 -13.60 12.80 -35.04
CA GLY A 902 -14.59 11.91 -35.67
C GLY A 902 -16.02 12.03 -35.13
N VAL A 903 -16.31 13.06 -34.34
CA VAL A 903 -17.61 13.34 -33.73
C VAL A 903 -18.33 14.42 -34.55
N GLN A 904 -19.38 14.05 -35.28
CA GLN A 904 -20.16 14.98 -36.10
C GLN A 904 -21.28 15.71 -35.34
N ASP A 905 -21.68 15.19 -34.17
CA ASP A 905 -22.75 15.74 -33.36
C ASP A 905 -22.22 16.36 -32.06
N LYS A 906 -22.56 17.63 -31.80
CA LYS A 906 -22.11 18.37 -30.60
C LYS A 906 -22.65 17.74 -29.31
N ASP A 907 -23.74 16.98 -29.43
CA ASP A 907 -24.45 16.24 -28.38
C ASP A 907 -23.79 14.90 -27.98
N ALA A 908 -22.65 14.53 -28.57
CA ALA A 908 -22.06 13.21 -28.37
C ALA A 908 -21.38 13.01 -27.00
N TYR A 909 -21.05 14.09 -26.29
CA TYR A 909 -20.41 14.01 -24.97
C TYR A 909 -21.49 13.94 -23.88
N GLY A 910 -21.45 12.91 -23.04
CA GLY A 910 -22.45 12.68 -21.99
C GLY A 910 -23.65 11.79 -22.36
N LYS A 911 -23.79 11.36 -23.62
CA LYS A 911 -24.77 10.34 -24.05
C LYS A 911 -24.09 8.97 -24.24
N ALA A 912 -24.77 7.89 -23.85
CA ALA A 912 -24.33 6.52 -24.13
C ALA A 912 -24.28 6.31 -25.65
N ARG A 913 -23.25 5.59 -26.15
CA ARG A 913 -23.22 5.17 -27.55
C ARG A 913 -24.51 4.41 -27.88
N ASP A 914 -25.27 4.89 -28.87
CA ASP A 914 -26.19 4.02 -29.61
C ASP A 914 -25.31 3.06 -30.43
N GLU A 915 -24.95 1.93 -29.82
CA GLU A 915 -24.31 0.84 -30.52
C GLU A 915 -25.28 0.30 -31.56
N LYS A 916 -25.11 0.69 -32.82
CA LYS A 916 -25.15 -0.32 -33.86
C LYS A 916 -23.83 -1.07 -33.77
N PRO A 917 -23.81 -2.32 -33.26
CA PRO A 917 -22.57 -3.05 -33.11
C PRO A 917 -21.92 -3.20 -34.47
N ASN A 918 -20.60 -3.06 -34.51
CA ASN A 918 -19.78 -3.38 -35.67
C ASN A 918 -20.15 -4.79 -36.15
N GLU A 919 -20.51 -4.95 -37.42
CA GLU A 919 -21.11 -6.18 -37.98
C GLU A 919 -20.21 -7.40 -37.73
N GLU A 920 -18.89 -7.18 -37.78
CA GLU A 920 -17.83 -8.16 -37.51
C GLU A 920 -17.76 -8.59 -36.04
N THR A 921 -17.90 -7.65 -35.10
CA THR A 921 -17.93 -7.94 -33.66
C THR A 921 -19.22 -8.64 -33.26
N ASN A 922 -20.33 -8.32 -33.92
CA ASN A 922 -21.62 -8.95 -33.69
C ASN A 922 -21.63 -10.40 -34.21
N GLU A 923 -21.01 -10.68 -35.36
CA GLU A 923 -20.79 -12.05 -35.84
C GLU A 923 -19.92 -12.86 -34.87
N HIS A 924 -18.85 -12.27 -34.33
CA HIS A 924 -18.02 -12.90 -33.31
C HIS A 924 -18.80 -13.17 -32.01
N LEU A 925 -19.54 -12.19 -31.48
CA LEU A 925 -20.37 -12.35 -30.28
C LEU A 925 -21.50 -13.38 -30.48
N LEU A 926 -22.12 -13.42 -31.66
CA LEU A 926 -23.10 -14.43 -32.04
C LEU A 926 -22.48 -15.83 -32.17
N ALA A 927 -21.23 -15.92 -32.62
CA ALA A 927 -20.47 -17.17 -32.67
C ALA A 927 -20.09 -17.68 -31.26
N TYR A 928 -19.86 -16.78 -30.30
CA TYR A 928 -19.57 -17.13 -28.91
C TYR A 928 -20.82 -17.33 -28.05
N ALA A 929 -21.98 -16.81 -28.43
CA ALA A 929 -23.23 -16.97 -27.67
C ALA A 929 -23.58 -18.43 -27.31
N PRO A 930 -23.37 -19.45 -28.17
CA PRO A 930 -23.57 -20.86 -27.81
C PRO A 930 -22.57 -21.33 -26.74
N HIS A 931 -21.33 -20.83 -26.79
CA HIS A 931 -20.26 -21.19 -25.87
C HIS A 931 -20.48 -20.58 -24.49
N VAL A 932 -20.91 -19.31 -24.44
CA VAL A 932 -21.29 -18.63 -23.19
C VAL A 932 -22.51 -19.30 -22.56
N ARG A 933 -23.51 -19.71 -23.36
CA ARG A 933 -24.65 -20.50 -22.84
C ARG A 933 -24.22 -21.87 -22.32
N ALA A 934 -23.29 -22.54 -23.00
CA ALA A 934 -22.74 -23.80 -22.53
C ALA A 934 -21.95 -23.63 -21.22
N LEU A 935 -21.21 -22.53 -21.09
CA LEU A 935 -20.47 -22.16 -19.87
C LEU A 935 -21.42 -21.88 -18.71
N ALA A 936 -22.46 -21.07 -18.93
CA ALA A 936 -23.49 -20.79 -17.93
C ALA A 936 -24.27 -22.06 -17.51
N ALA A 937 -24.51 -22.98 -18.45
CA ALA A 937 -25.13 -24.27 -18.15
C ALA A 937 -24.20 -25.18 -17.32
N LEU A 938 -22.90 -25.18 -17.62
CA LEU A 938 -21.88 -25.87 -16.84
C LEU A 938 -21.77 -25.28 -15.43
N GLU A 939 -21.74 -23.96 -15.31
CA GLU A 939 -21.74 -23.25 -14.03
C GLU A 939 -22.97 -23.60 -13.20
N THR A 940 -24.16 -23.55 -13.81
CA THR A 940 -25.42 -23.96 -13.17
C THR A 940 -25.34 -25.41 -12.69
N LYS A 941 -24.74 -26.31 -13.48
CA LYS A 941 -24.59 -27.73 -13.13
C LYS A 941 -23.59 -27.94 -11.99
N VAL A 942 -22.50 -27.17 -11.96
CA VAL A 942 -21.50 -27.16 -10.88
C VAL A 942 -22.13 -26.65 -9.59
N GLN A 943 -22.83 -25.52 -9.63
CA GLN A 943 -23.54 -24.96 -8.47
C GLN A 943 -24.62 -25.92 -7.95
N SER A 944 -25.40 -26.52 -8.85
CA SER A 944 -26.44 -27.51 -8.48
C SER A 944 -25.83 -28.76 -7.84
N SER A 945 -24.73 -29.26 -8.41
CA SER A 945 -23.98 -30.41 -7.87
C SER A 945 -23.41 -30.11 -6.48
N PHE A 946 -22.86 -28.90 -6.28
CA PHE A 946 -22.38 -28.44 -4.98
C PHE A 946 -23.50 -28.40 -3.93
N TRP A 947 -24.68 -27.91 -4.30
CA TRP A 947 -25.85 -27.92 -3.43
C TRP A 947 -26.35 -29.34 -3.08
N GLU A 948 -26.33 -30.27 -4.04
CA GLU A 948 -26.66 -31.68 -3.79
C GLU A 948 -25.63 -32.37 -2.88
N LEU A 949 -24.35 -32.04 -3.03
CA LEU A 949 -23.27 -32.50 -2.16
C LEU A 949 -23.45 -32.00 -0.73
N LYS A 950 -23.79 -30.71 -0.53
CA LYS A 950 -24.04 -30.13 0.80
C LYS A 950 -25.20 -30.84 1.51
N ARG A 951 -26.24 -31.22 0.77
CA ARG A 951 -27.36 -32.05 1.29
C ARG A 951 -26.94 -33.48 1.64
N LYS A 952 -26.06 -34.11 0.84
CA LYS A 952 -25.55 -35.46 1.13
C LYS A 952 -24.65 -35.48 2.37
N PHE A 953 -23.83 -34.46 2.58
CA PHE A 953 -23.02 -34.34 3.80
C PHE A 953 -23.86 -34.05 5.04
N ALA A 954 -24.87 -33.19 4.95
CA ALA A 954 -25.80 -32.94 6.05
C ALA A 954 -26.66 -34.17 6.41
N ALA A 955 -26.93 -35.06 5.45
CA ALA A 955 -27.60 -36.33 5.72
C ALA A 955 -26.67 -37.38 6.37
N CYS A 956 -25.37 -37.33 6.08
CA CYS A 956 -24.39 -38.24 6.65
C CYS A 956 -24.11 -37.95 8.14
N GLU A 957 -24.17 -36.69 8.56
CA GLU A 957 -24.08 -36.27 9.97
C GLU A 957 -25.28 -36.68 10.85
N SER A 958 -26.34 -37.23 10.26
CA SER A 958 -27.51 -37.75 11.00
C SER A 958 -27.50 -39.27 11.21
N MET A 959 -26.44 -39.95 10.76
CA MET A 959 -26.27 -41.41 10.84
C MET A 959 -25.00 -41.87 11.60
N GLU A 960 -24.24 -40.96 12.18
CA GLU A 960 -23.26 -41.21 13.26
C GLU A 960 -23.76 -40.55 14.55
#